data_AF-A0A812MKJ3-F1
#
_entry.id   AF-A0A812MKJ3-F1
#
_cell.length_a   1.000
_cell.length_b   1.000
_cell.length_c   1.000
_cell.angle_alpha   90.00
_cell.angle_beta   90.00
_cell.angle_gamma   90.00
#
_symmetry.space_group_name_H-M   'P 1'
#
loop_
_entity.id
_entity.type
_entity.pdbx_description
1 polymer ?
#
loop_
_entity_poly.entity_id
_entity_poly.type
_entity_poly.pdbx_seq_one_letter_code
_entity_poly.pdbx_strand_id
1 'polypeptide(L)'
;IMKRPAASTAMVMPKKMKKPSGAKGDDDDEQRGALNSQVADWTKGTKGCSPESSPCHSRDKGKGEKFSKMQQQGAIPEFVMELYNHPPKGESKRQFRTQIINKLFIRKGSSLELCTDDAVFIQAKAAYEKRYHIAEEEGYTRLVFCGRFFANNEARMQQAIDEGEVTEETGKCGTKFYNFKKQVKGLDRGVVTENRTEGKKSLTTRDYSELSGLMDELKWSYKLASKDKKALDQGKIPPAVEKMIEEAMAVQEKLSKQALHLATKSSSEVPADKLKDLKKGHMTAKKHHSTLQHILSFKESENHEPVTSEMLDKILLQVATDTAQLNRDVEMAKGPKRYFRSYTECGREEESNMMDAPEQSALAKQLIEKYVWGTYSPQQVQSLAFAAVQDLQHANASFHYPDLERLARLGTSGQYPSRCNSELLAFLEPSVKLCPAYTATVPFKAPLLDKQQDMLLPHEVFSSMFHQYPEAFEKNLLNSEAELERFWEAARNHPQYQGHPISDRDTFQRKCVPIGIHGDDVPITGIGKGWTSKMTIFSWYSMTALGRSTKDKMHLIYACFEKLRVRQEDRNTLHRFFRILAWSLWWLWLGVFPDTDVDGNKYKKGTTEFAKAGKPLANGYFAVLWGVLGLRLDGDTHNGPVLLGAAEIRHLGKALYVVWLKFHKKDLQIHRDIALVLKLNCAMETLIEDYRTEYSFPPEAARRFQ
;
A
#
# COMPACT_ATOMS: atom_id res chain seq x y z
N ILE A 1 -48.14 64.14 13.18
CA ILE A 1 -48.63 63.89 11.80
C ILE A 1 -48.24 65.10 10.95
N MET A 2 -47.19 64.98 10.14
CA MET A 2 -46.88 65.75 8.91
C MET A 2 -45.41 65.50 8.49
N LYS A 3 -45.12 65.81 7.22
CA LYS A 3 -44.06 65.31 6.32
C LYS A 3 -42.60 65.69 6.67
N ARG A 4 -41.66 64.92 6.07
CA ARG A 4 -40.19 65.06 5.85
C ARG A 4 -39.72 66.52 5.56
N PRO A 5 -38.41 66.94 5.64
CA PRO A 5 -37.15 66.19 5.35
C PRO A 5 -35.82 66.59 6.10
N ALA A 6 -34.76 65.86 5.76
CA ALA A 6 -33.29 66.06 5.84
C ALA A 6 -32.64 67.20 6.66
N ALA A 7 -31.60 66.88 7.45
CA ALA A 7 -30.34 67.64 7.52
C ALA A 7 -29.22 66.89 8.29
N SER A 8 -28.01 67.09 7.81
CA SER A 8 -26.69 66.76 8.37
C SER A 8 -26.43 67.33 9.76
N THR A 9 -25.64 66.67 10.60
CA THR A 9 -24.78 67.36 11.59
C THR A 9 -23.53 66.53 11.89
N ALA A 10 -22.37 67.18 11.74
CA ALA A 10 -21.05 66.71 12.11
C ALA A 10 -20.83 66.77 13.63
N MET A 11 -20.03 65.85 14.19
CA MET A 11 -19.33 66.12 15.45
C MET A 11 -17.90 65.55 15.48
N VAL A 12 -16.96 66.50 15.50
CA VAL A 12 -15.88 66.68 16.48
C VAL A 12 -14.90 65.52 16.75
N MET A 13 -13.65 65.73 16.33
CA MET A 13 -12.46 65.01 16.81
C MET A 13 -12.08 65.39 18.24
N PRO A 14 -11.38 64.49 18.95
CA PRO A 14 -10.29 64.87 19.83
C PRO A 14 -8.93 64.31 19.40
N LYS A 15 -7.90 64.95 19.95
CA LYS A 15 -6.50 65.04 19.52
C LYS A 15 -5.64 63.78 19.74
N LYS A 16 -4.69 63.62 18.81
CA LYS A 16 -3.30 63.10 18.92
C LYS A 16 -2.91 62.36 20.23
N MET A 17 -2.58 61.08 20.08
CA MET A 17 -1.54 60.43 20.88
C MET A 17 -0.46 59.80 19.99
N LYS A 18 0.79 59.92 20.45
CA LYS A 18 2.04 59.58 19.77
C LYS A 18 2.16 58.08 19.49
N LYS A 19 2.74 57.75 18.33
CA LYS A 19 3.20 56.40 17.97
C LYS A 19 4.27 55.89 18.96
N PRO A 20 4.12 54.68 19.53
CA PRO A 20 5.26 53.87 19.94
C PRO A 20 5.75 53.06 18.74
N SER A 21 7.03 53.18 18.48
CA SER A 21 7.86 52.31 17.66
C SER A 21 7.93 50.90 18.23
N GLY A 22 7.91 49.90 17.35
CA GLY A 22 8.62 48.63 17.53
C GLY A 22 7.85 47.49 18.20
N ALA A 23 7.36 46.56 17.38
CA ALA A 23 7.25 45.15 17.73
C ALA A 23 7.54 44.34 16.46
N LYS A 24 8.77 43.83 16.35
CA LYS A 24 9.13 42.75 15.43
C LYS A 24 8.59 41.46 16.02
N GLY A 25 7.91 40.65 15.21
CA GLY A 25 7.56 39.28 15.57
C GLY A 25 8.82 38.41 15.50
N ASP A 26 9.12 37.73 16.60
CA ASP A 26 10.37 37.00 16.90
C ASP A 26 10.25 35.47 16.75
N ASP A 27 9.34 34.94 15.91
CA ASP A 27 9.16 33.47 15.80
C ASP A 27 10.07 32.79 14.75
N ASP A 28 10.72 33.53 13.85
CA ASP A 28 11.57 32.96 12.78
C ASP A 28 13.07 32.86 13.15
N ASP A 29 13.53 33.56 14.19
CA ASP A 29 14.96 33.60 14.56
C ASP A 29 15.38 32.48 15.53
N GLU A 30 14.44 31.89 16.29
CA GLU A 30 14.74 30.79 17.23
C GLU A 30 15.07 29.47 16.51
N GLN A 31 14.39 29.15 15.40
CA GLN A 31 14.68 27.94 14.61
C GLN A 31 15.95 28.08 13.74
N ARG A 32 16.33 29.31 13.34
CA ARG A 32 17.56 29.62 12.59
C ARG A 32 18.83 29.54 13.46
N GLY A 33 18.68 29.55 14.79
CA GLY A 33 19.77 29.32 15.74
C GLY A 33 20.30 27.88 15.74
N ALA A 34 19.44 26.89 15.44
CA ALA A 34 19.79 25.47 15.50
C ALA A 34 20.73 25.03 14.38
N LEU A 35 20.54 25.53 13.15
CA LEU A 35 21.43 25.21 12.02
C LEU A 35 22.84 25.80 12.21
N ASN A 36 22.90 27.06 12.67
CA ASN A 36 24.17 27.78 12.84
C ASN A 36 25.04 27.23 13.98
N SER A 37 24.42 26.72 15.05
CA SER A 37 25.14 26.09 16.16
C SER A 37 25.67 24.70 15.78
N GLN A 38 24.88 23.91 15.04
CA GLN A 38 25.31 22.59 14.57
C GLN A 38 26.46 22.67 13.56
N VAL A 39 26.43 23.61 12.60
CA VAL A 39 27.51 23.78 11.60
C VAL A 39 28.85 24.17 12.25
N ALA A 40 28.83 24.97 13.32
CA ALA A 40 30.05 25.38 14.05
C ALA A 40 30.71 24.22 14.83
N ASP A 41 29.95 23.21 15.23
CA ASP A 41 30.49 22.00 15.85
C ASP A 41 30.96 20.98 14.79
N TRP A 42 30.41 21.01 13.58
CA TRP A 42 30.82 20.13 12.47
C TRP A 42 32.19 20.49 11.87
N THR A 43 32.55 21.77 11.83
CA THR A 43 33.91 22.20 11.41
C THR A 43 35.00 21.89 12.45
N LYS A 44 34.64 21.61 13.71
CA LYS A 44 35.60 21.22 14.76
C LYS A 44 36.01 19.75 14.70
N GLY A 45 35.17 18.88 14.12
CA GLY A 45 35.35 17.41 14.12
C GLY A 45 36.47 16.86 13.22
N THR A 46 37.09 17.69 12.39
CA THR A 46 38.17 17.29 11.45
C THR A 46 39.58 17.56 11.98
N LYS A 47 39.75 18.00 13.23
CA LYS A 47 41.07 18.17 13.86
C LYS A 47 41.64 16.84 14.36
N GLY A 48 42.17 16.05 13.43
CA GLY A 48 42.83 14.79 13.71
C GLY A 48 43.86 14.40 12.66
N CYS A 49 44.58 15.37 12.08
CA CYS A 49 45.77 15.13 11.28
C CYS A 49 46.84 16.18 11.61
N SER A 50 48.09 15.71 11.73
CA SER A 50 49.28 16.43 12.17
C SER A 50 49.57 17.73 11.39
N PRO A 51 50.28 18.70 11.99
CA PRO A 51 50.53 20.00 11.39
C PRO A 51 51.76 19.94 10.48
N GLU A 52 51.56 19.65 9.20
CA GLU A 52 52.55 19.95 8.16
C GLU A 52 51.92 20.74 7.01
N SER A 53 52.32 22.01 6.91
CA SER A 53 52.10 22.96 5.80
C SER A 53 50.65 23.27 5.39
N SER A 54 50.15 24.44 5.81
CA SER A 54 48.89 25.03 5.34
C SER A 54 49.09 25.97 4.14
N PRO A 55 48.71 25.58 2.92
CA PRO A 55 48.37 26.50 1.85
C PRO A 55 46.93 26.27 1.38
N CYS A 56 45.92 26.75 2.11
CA CYS A 56 44.51 26.54 1.71
C CYS A 56 43.62 27.80 1.71
N HIS A 57 44.15 28.97 2.07
CA HIS A 57 43.35 30.20 2.08
C HIS A 57 43.34 30.97 0.75
N SER A 58 44.09 30.55 -0.27
CA SER A 58 44.02 31.17 -1.59
C SER A 58 42.82 30.65 -2.38
N ARG A 59 42.05 31.59 -2.94
CA ARG A 59 40.90 31.29 -3.80
C ARG A 59 41.41 30.73 -5.13
N ASP A 60 40.99 29.51 -5.49
CA ASP A 60 41.24 28.99 -6.84
C ASP A 60 40.42 29.83 -7.84
N LYS A 61 41.11 30.62 -8.66
CA LYS A 61 40.50 31.55 -9.62
C LYS A 61 39.61 30.80 -10.61
N GLY A 62 40.02 29.62 -11.08
CA GLY A 62 39.26 28.81 -12.03
C GLY A 62 37.97 28.27 -11.43
N LYS A 63 38.01 27.78 -10.18
CA LYS A 63 36.79 27.36 -9.46
C LYS A 63 35.86 28.54 -9.20
N GLY A 64 36.43 29.71 -8.87
CA GLY A 64 35.68 30.95 -8.70
C GLY A 64 34.92 31.38 -9.95
N GLU A 65 35.56 31.36 -11.12
CA GLU A 65 34.94 31.72 -12.41
C GLU A 65 33.85 30.71 -12.81
N LYS A 66 34.10 29.40 -12.63
CA LYS A 66 33.12 28.34 -12.89
C LYS A 66 31.88 28.48 -11.99
N PHE A 67 32.07 28.76 -10.70
CA PHE A 67 30.98 29.03 -9.76
C PHE A 67 30.12 30.20 -10.24
N SER A 68 30.74 31.34 -10.56
CA SER A 68 30.00 32.52 -11.02
C SER A 68 29.21 32.25 -12.31
N LYS A 69 29.78 31.49 -13.26
CA LYS A 69 29.07 31.09 -14.49
C LYS A 69 27.87 30.18 -14.20
N MET A 70 28.04 29.15 -13.35
CA MET A 70 26.94 28.25 -12.99
C MET A 70 25.86 28.93 -12.15
N GLN A 71 26.25 29.89 -11.30
CA GLN A 71 25.31 30.70 -10.53
C GLN A 71 24.41 31.55 -11.44
N GLN A 72 25.00 32.21 -12.45
CA GLN A 72 24.23 32.98 -13.45
C GLN A 72 23.29 32.09 -14.28
N GLN A 73 23.68 30.83 -14.50
CA GLN A 73 22.88 29.84 -15.23
C GLN A 73 21.81 29.15 -14.37
N GLY A 74 21.76 29.40 -13.05
CA GLY A 74 20.86 28.67 -12.15
C GLY A 74 21.20 27.18 -12.01
N ALA A 75 22.42 26.78 -12.37
CA ALA A 75 22.85 25.37 -12.40
C ALA A 75 23.45 24.88 -11.06
N ILE A 76 23.49 25.73 -10.03
CA ILE A 76 23.96 25.37 -8.69
C ILE A 76 22.76 24.90 -7.86
N PRO A 77 22.83 23.71 -7.23
CA PRO A 77 21.75 23.24 -6.36
C PRO A 77 21.39 24.25 -5.25
N GLU A 78 20.10 24.43 -4.99
CA GLU A 78 19.62 25.46 -4.05
C GLU A 78 20.17 25.29 -2.63
N PHE A 79 20.32 24.06 -2.14
CA PHE A 79 20.91 23.80 -0.81
C PHE A 79 22.37 24.28 -0.70
N VAL A 80 23.13 24.24 -1.80
CA VAL A 80 24.50 24.77 -1.85
C VAL A 80 24.48 26.30 -1.84
N MET A 81 23.52 26.90 -2.54
CA MET A 81 23.34 28.36 -2.55
C MET A 81 22.91 28.89 -1.19
N GLU A 82 22.04 28.16 -0.47
CA GLU A 82 21.65 28.53 0.89
C GLU A 82 22.84 28.48 1.84
N LEU A 83 23.63 27.39 1.80
CA LEU A 83 24.87 27.27 2.56
C LEU A 83 25.85 28.40 2.23
N TYR A 84 26.06 28.71 0.95
CA TYR A 84 26.96 29.77 0.49
C TYR A 84 26.54 31.19 0.95
N ASN A 85 25.24 31.45 1.01
CA ASN A 85 24.69 32.75 1.40
C ASN A 85 24.64 32.93 2.93
N HIS A 86 24.49 31.84 3.68
CA HIS A 86 24.35 31.83 5.13
C HIS A 86 25.52 31.07 5.80
N PRO A 87 26.73 31.66 5.82
CA PRO A 87 27.86 31.06 6.53
C PRO A 87 27.57 30.94 8.03
N PRO A 88 28.08 29.90 8.71
CA PRO A 88 27.94 29.72 10.15
C PRO A 88 28.48 30.92 10.93
N LYS A 89 27.86 31.20 12.09
CA LYS A 89 28.26 32.31 12.98
C LYS A 89 29.70 32.08 13.46
N GLY A 90 30.55 33.10 13.29
CA GLY A 90 31.94 33.10 13.79
C GLY A 90 33.02 32.96 12.71
N GLU A 91 32.67 32.57 11.48
CA GLU A 91 33.62 32.53 10.36
C GLU A 91 33.53 33.78 9.46
N SER A 92 34.66 34.19 8.88
CA SER A 92 34.66 35.24 7.87
C SER A 92 33.86 34.80 6.64
N LYS A 93 32.80 35.54 6.29
CA LYS A 93 31.95 35.24 5.12
C LYS A 93 32.76 35.00 3.85
N ARG A 94 33.85 35.74 3.66
CA ARG A 94 34.73 35.61 2.47
C ARG A 94 35.52 34.29 2.49
N GLN A 95 36.04 33.91 3.66
CA GLN A 95 36.81 32.67 3.80
C GLN A 95 35.91 31.46 3.62
N PHE A 96 34.75 31.43 4.28
CA PHE A 96 33.77 30.34 4.15
C PHE A 96 33.32 30.15 2.70
N ARG A 97 32.91 31.23 2.01
CA ARG A 97 32.55 31.19 0.59
C ARG A 97 33.66 30.63 -0.30
N THR A 98 34.91 30.98 0.00
CA THR A 98 36.06 30.45 -0.74
C THR A 98 36.25 28.96 -0.48
N GLN A 99 36.08 28.49 0.76
CA GLN A 99 36.15 27.08 1.10
C GLN A 99 35.05 26.27 0.44
N ILE A 100 33.80 26.75 0.46
CA ILE A 100 32.66 26.11 -0.20
C ILE A 100 32.90 26.00 -1.71
N ILE A 101 33.32 27.07 -2.38
CA ILE A 101 33.64 27.02 -3.81
C ILE A 101 34.76 26.02 -4.10
N ASN A 102 35.80 25.99 -3.26
CA ASN A 102 36.93 25.08 -3.44
C ASN A 102 36.53 23.61 -3.26
N LYS A 103 35.60 23.31 -2.34
CA LYS A 103 35.06 21.96 -2.11
C LYS A 103 34.04 21.54 -3.17
N LEU A 104 33.24 22.49 -3.67
CA LEU A 104 32.15 22.22 -4.62
C LEU A 104 32.66 21.75 -5.98
N PHE A 105 33.90 22.07 -6.35
CA PHE A 105 34.46 21.66 -7.64
C PHE A 105 35.70 20.78 -7.46
N ILE A 106 35.70 19.62 -8.12
CA ILE A 106 36.87 18.75 -8.24
C ILE A 106 37.46 18.93 -9.64
N ARG A 107 38.79 19.03 -9.71
CA ARG A 107 39.51 19.15 -10.98
C ARG A 107 39.79 17.74 -11.51
N LYS A 108 39.20 17.41 -12.67
CA LYS A 108 39.50 16.18 -13.43
C LYS A 108 40.18 16.56 -14.74
N GLY A 109 41.50 16.47 -14.76
CA GLY A 109 42.33 16.95 -15.86
C GLY A 109 42.22 18.47 -16.04
N SER A 110 41.84 18.92 -17.24
CA SER A 110 41.59 20.33 -17.55
C SER A 110 40.18 20.81 -17.18
N SER A 111 39.29 19.90 -16.76
CA SER A 111 37.89 20.21 -16.48
C SER A 111 37.59 20.35 -14.99
N LEU A 112 36.59 21.17 -14.65
CA LEU A 112 36.06 21.31 -13.29
C LEU A 112 34.65 20.71 -13.26
N GLU A 113 34.48 19.68 -12.43
CA GLU A 113 33.22 18.99 -12.21
C GLU A 113 32.60 19.39 -10.88
N LEU A 114 31.28 19.54 -10.84
CA LEU A 114 30.51 19.81 -9.63
C LEU A 114 30.49 18.54 -8.76
N CYS A 115 30.88 18.63 -7.50
CA CYS A 115 30.84 17.54 -6.54
C CYS A 115 30.09 17.97 -5.28
N THR A 116 29.05 17.20 -4.92
CA THR A 116 28.24 17.42 -3.71
C THR A 116 28.42 16.31 -2.67
N ASP A 117 29.48 15.51 -2.82
CA ASP A 117 29.74 14.34 -1.96
C ASP A 117 30.61 14.69 -0.74
N ASP A 118 31.13 15.92 -0.64
CA ASP A 118 31.77 16.38 0.59
C ASP A 118 30.75 16.40 1.74
N ALA A 119 31.19 16.00 2.94
CA ALA A 119 30.35 15.92 4.14
C ALA A 119 29.56 17.21 4.40
N VAL A 120 30.13 18.38 4.08
CA VAL A 120 29.45 19.68 4.27
C VAL A 120 28.20 19.81 3.38
N PHE A 121 28.24 19.25 2.16
CA PHE A 121 27.13 19.32 1.20
C PHE A 121 26.09 18.23 1.48
N ILE A 122 26.52 17.05 1.91
CA ILE A 122 25.61 15.98 2.34
C ILE A 122 24.78 16.47 3.54
N GLN A 123 25.42 17.09 4.53
CA GLN A 123 24.75 17.66 5.70
C GLN A 123 23.86 18.85 5.33
N ALA A 124 24.36 19.77 4.51
CA ALA A 124 23.55 20.89 4.02
C ALA A 124 22.33 20.41 3.24
N LYS A 125 22.46 19.34 2.45
CA LYS A 125 21.33 18.71 1.76
C LYS A 125 20.34 18.10 2.75
N ALA A 126 20.81 17.40 3.79
CA ALA A 126 19.95 16.82 4.82
C ALA A 126 19.18 17.87 5.63
N ALA A 127 19.81 19.01 5.89
CA ALA A 127 19.24 20.10 6.69
C ALA A 127 18.46 21.13 5.85
N TYR A 128 18.49 21.01 4.53
CA TYR A 128 17.77 21.90 3.62
C TYR A 128 16.26 21.67 3.71
N GLU A 129 15.54 22.72 4.10
CA GLU A 129 14.09 22.78 4.11
C GLU A 129 13.60 23.91 3.21
N LYS A 130 12.87 23.58 2.14
CA LYS A 130 12.22 24.59 1.30
C LYS A 130 10.75 24.67 1.62
N ARG A 131 10.33 25.76 2.27
CA ARG A 131 8.90 26.11 2.40
C ARG A 131 8.44 26.71 1.09
N TYR A 132 7.41 26.14 0.49
CA TYR A 132 6.78 26.71 -0.70
C TYR A 132 5.31 27.02 -0.45
N HIS A 133 4.87 28.11 -1.09
CA HIS A 133 3.47 28.50 -1.19
C HIS A 133 3.10 28.42 -2.67
N ILE A 134 2.32 27.41 -3.04
CA ILE A 134 1.77 27.33 -4.38
C ILE A 134 0.30 27.74 -4.28
N ALA A 135 -0.07 28.78 -5.02
CA ALA A 135 -1.45 29.10 -5.28
C ALA A 135 -1.88 28.26 -6.49
N GLU A 136 -2.76 27.31 -6.26
CA GLU A 136 -3.39 26.50 -7.30
C GLU A 136 -4.81 27.03 -7.53
N GLU A 137 -5.25 27.06 -8.79
CA GLU A 137 -6.64 27.33 -9.14
C GLU A 137 -7.28 26.00 -9.54
N GLU A 138 -8.39 25.67 -8.88
CA GLU A 138 -9.10 24.41 -9.09
C GLU A 138 -10.54 24.72 -9.53
N GLY A 139 -10.93 24.19 -10.71
CA GLY A 139 -12.16 24.54 -11.41
C GLY A 139 -13.12 23.37 -11.61
N TYR A 140 -14.41 23.57 -11.36
CA TYR A 140 -15.46 22.57 -11.62
C TYR A 140 -16.65 23.18 -12.35
N THR A 141 -17.44 22.34 -13.04
CA THR A 141 -18.73 22.76 -13.61
C THR A 141 -19.72 23.14 -12.51
N ARG A 142 -20.68 24.03 -12.82
CA ARG A 142 -21.61 24.62 -11.83
C ARG A 142 -22.19 23.62 -10.85
N LEU A 143 -22.77 22.53 -11.38
CA LEU A 143 -23.50 21.54 -10.58
C LEU A 143 -22.56 20.75 -9.66
N VAL A 144 -21.35 20.43 -10.13
CA VAL A 144 -20.33 19.75 -9.32
C VAL A 144 -19.78 20.69 -8.25
N PHE A 145 -19.56 21.96 -8.60
CA PHE A 145 -19.05 22.97 -7.68
C PHE A 145 -20.05 23.27 -6.56
N CYS A 146 -21.31 23.51 -6.91
CA CYS A 146 -22.40 23.78 -5.98
C CYS A 146 -22.62 22.59 -5.03
N GLY A 147 -22.63 21.36 -5.56
CA GLY A 147 -22.78 20.16 -4.76
C GLY A 147 -21.62 19.93 -3.79
N ARG A 148 -20.39 20.16 -4.23
CA ARG A 148 -19.18 19.87 -3.44
C ARG A 148 -18.92 20.90 -2.35
N PHE A 149 -19.08 22.19 -2.65
CA PHE A 149 -18.66 23.27 -1.74
C PHE A 149 -19.82 23.99 -1.05
N PHE A 150 -21.03 23.91 -1.62
CA PHE A 150 -22.19 24.65 -1.11
C PHE A 150 -23.37 23.75 -0.74
N ALA A 151 -23.19 22.42 -0.71
CA ALA A 151 -24.24 21.44 -0.42
C ALA A 151 -25.50 21.64 -1.28
N ASN A 152 -25.30 21.96 -2.57
CA ASN A 152 -26.35 22.33 -3.54
C ASN A 152 -27.15 23.60 -3.18
N ASN A 153 -26.64 24.48 -2.32
CA ASN A 153 -27.25 25.77 -2.00
C ASN A 153 -26.78 26.86 -2.99
N GLU A 154 -27.55 27.04 -4.06
CA GLU A 154 -27.28 28.01 -5.13
C GLU A 154 -27.17 29.46 -4.62
N ALA A 155 -27.94 29.85 -3.60
CA ALA A 155 -27.89 31.22 -3.07
C ALA A 155 -26.54 31.53 -2.43
N ARG A 156 -25.95 30.56 -1.71
CA ARG A 156 -24.61 30.71 -1.12
C ARG A 156 -23.51 30.67 -2.17
N MET A 157 -23.65 29.83 -3.19
CA MET A 157 -22.69 29.82 -4.31
C MET A 157 -22.70 31.17 -5.04
N GLN A 158 -23.88 31.73 -5.30
CA GLN A 158 -23.99 33.03 -5.94
C GLN A 158 -23.40 34.14 -5.06
N GLN A 159 -23.63 34.11 -3.75
CA GLN A 159 -22.99 35.04 -2.81
C GLN A 159 -21.45 34.95 -2.88
N ALA A 160 -20.87 33.75 -2.92
CA ALA A 160 -19.41 33.58 -3.02
C ALA A 160 -18.83 34.06 -4.37
N ILE A 161 -19.63 33.99 -5.45
CA ILE A 161 -19.27 34.59 -6.75
C ILE A 161 -19.31 36.12 -6.64
N ASP A 162 -20.36 36.68 -6.02
CA ASP A 162 -20.54 38.13 -5.86
C ASP A 162 -19.45 38.75 -4.93
N GLU A 163 -19.00 37.98 -3.94
CA GLU A 163 -17.90 38.34 -3.04
C GLU A 163 -16.50 38.14 -3.66
N GLY A 164 -16.42 37.52 -4.86
CA GLY A 164 -15.17 37.30 -5.58
C GLY A 164 -14.30 36.16 -5.02
N GLU A 165 -14.85 35.34 -4.11
CA GLU A 165 -14.18 34.14 -3.60
C GLU A 165 -14.15 33.02 -4.65
N VAL A 166 -15.14 33.03 -5.54
CA VAL A 166 -15.28 32.11 -6.67
C VAL A 166 -15.26 32.91 -7.97
N THR A 167 -14.40 32.53 -8.91
CA THR A 167 -14.35 33.13 -10.24
C THR A 167 -15.04 32.24 -11.26
N GLU A 168 -15.91 32.82 -12.08
CA GLU A 168 -16.53 32.13 -13.21
C GLU A 168 -15.66 32.32 -14.46
N GLU A 169 -15.27 31.20 -15.08
CA GLU A 169 -14.51 31.20 -16.32
C GLU A 169 -15.25 30.37 -17.38
N THR A 170 -15.41 30.92 -18.58
CA THR A 170 -16.02 30.17 -19.69
C THR A 170 -14.94 29.41 -20.44
N GLY A 171 -14.96 28.08 -20.32
CA GLY A 171 -14.06 27.21 -21.07
C GLY A 171 -14.29 27.30 -22.58
N LYS A 172 -13.33 26.80 -23.36
CA LYS A 172 -13.34 26.89 -24.83
C LYS A 172 -14.58 26.28 -25.51
N CYS A 173 -15.28 25.38 -24.82
CA CYS A 173 -16.53 24.77 -25.29
C CYS A 173 -17.80 25.53 -24.89
N GLY A 174 -17.68 26.75 -24.33
CA GLY A 174 -18.82 27.52 -23.81
C GLY A 174 -19.33 27.02 -22.45
N THR A 175 -18.73 25.96 -21.89
CA THR A 175 -19.08 25.47 -20.55
C THR A 175 -18.45 26.37 -19.49
N LYS A 176 -19.26 26.82 -18.54
CA LYS A 176 -18.82 27.64 -17.40
C LYS A 176 -18.19 26.76 -16.32
N PHE A 177 -16.97 27.10 -15.94
CA PHE A 177 -16.25 26.56 -14.80
C PHE A 177 -16.21 27.60 -13.68
N TYR A 178 -16.26 27.11 -12.45
CA TYR A 178 -16.19 27.90 -11.23
C TYR A 178 -14.92 27.51 -10.52
N ASN A 179 -14.03 28.49 -10.36
CA ASN A 179 -12.69 28.31 -9.82
C ASN A 179 -12.61 28.96 -8.44
N PHE A 180 -11.83 28.37 -7.53
CA PHE A 180 -11.40 29.03 -6.29
C PHE A 180 -9.88 28.92 -6.13
N LYS A 181 -9.30 29.84 -5.38
CA LYS A 181 -7.86 29.85 -5.09
C LYS A 181 -7.57 28.96 -3.89
N LYS A 182 -6.76 27.94 -4.11
CA LYS A 182 -6.27 27.03 -3.08
C LYS A 182 -4.83 27.37 -2.75
N GLN A 183 -4.54 27.66 -1.49
CA GLN A 183 -3.17 27.82 -1.02
C GLN A 183 -2.63 26.50 -0.48
N VAL A 184 -1.69 25.88 -1.19
CA VAL A 184 -0.98 24.69 -0.71
C VAL A 184 0.31 25.15 -0.03
N LYS A 185 0.43 24.82 1.26
CA LYS A 185 1.67 24.99 2.03
C LYS A 185 2.38 23.64 2.09
N GLY A 186 3.58 23.56 1.53
CA GLY A 186 4.41 22.36 1.54
C GLY A 186 5.80 22.62 2.11
N LEU A 187 6.43 21.53 2.58
CA LEU A 187 7.79 21.54 3.11
C LEU A 187 8.59 20.44 2.38
N ASP A 188 9.51 20.83 1.51
CA ASP A 188 10.47 19.91 0.92
C ASP A 188 11.67 19.73 1.85
N ARG A 189 11.91 18.48 2.30
CA ARG A 189 13.08 18.09 3.09
C ARG A 189 14.06 17.30 2.24
N GLY A 190 15.34 17.64 2.28
CA GLY A 190 16.36 16.86 1.57
C GLY A 190 16.57 15.46 2.15
N VAL A 191 16.54 14.43 1.30
CA VAL A 191 16.76 13.03 1.68
C VAL A 191 18.19 12.61 1.28
N VAL A 192 18.93 12.03 2.23
CA VAL A 192 20.25 11.40 1.99
C VAL A 192 20.07 9.90 1.84
N THR A 193 20.67 9.30 0.82
CA THR A 193 20.68 7.85 0.60
C THR A 193 22.13 7.37 0.77
N GLU A 194 22.44 6.63 1.84
CA GLU A 194 23.79 6.08 2.08
C GLU A 194 23.84 4.58 1.73
N ASN A 195 24.91 4.18 1.04
CA ASN A 195 25.38 2.80 0.90
C ASN A 195 26.86 2.75 1.29
N ARG A 196 27.24 1.93 2.28
CA ARG A 196 28.66 1.71 2.64
C ARG A 196 28.91 0.24 3.01
N THR A 197 30.01 -0.32 2.50
CA THR A 197 30.50 -1.67 2.78
C THR A 197 31.99 -1.63 3.08
N GLU A 198 32.43 -2.21 4.21
CA GLU A 198 33.84 -2.52 4.51
C GLU A 198 33.93 -3.89 5.21
N GLY A 199 34.94 -4.67 4.83
CA GLY A 199 35.10 -6.08 5.18
C GLY A 199 35.98 -6.36 6.40
N LYS A 200 35.43 -7.15 7.32
CA LYS A 200 36.08 -8.24 8.05
C LYS A 200 35.13 -9.44 7.92
N LYS A 201 35.54 -10.68 8.22
CA LYS A 201 34.60 -11.83 8.26
C LYS A 201 33.64 -11.71 9.46
N SER A 202 32.85 -10.65 9.46
CA SER A 202 31.59 -10.56 10.19
C SER A 202 30.57 -11.45 9.48
N LEU A 203 29.48 -11.76 10.17
CA LEU A 203 28.25 -12.23 9.53
C LEU A 203 28.04 -11.50 8.20
N THR A 204 27.74 -12.25 7.14
CA THR A 204 27.52 -11.63 5.84
C THR A 204 26.33 -10.67 5.95
N THR A 205 26.23 -9.69 5.06
CA THR A 205 25.05 -8.79 5.02
C THR A 205 23.74 -9.58 4.95
N ARG A 206 23.77 -10.75 4.31
CA ARG A 206 22.67 -11.71 4.29
C ARG A 206 22.36 -12.26 5.68
N ASP A 207 23.36 -12.77 6.39
CA ASP A 207 23.16 -13.35 7.73
C ASP A 207 22.69 -12.28 8.73
N TYR A 208 23.16 -11.03 8.62
CA TYR A 208 22.68 -9.94 9.46
C TYR A 208 21.22 -9.56 9.15
N SER A 209 20.85 -9.56 7.86
CA SER A 209 19.46 -9.35 7.45
C SER A 209 18.55 -10.49 7.90
N GLU A 210 19.04 -11.73 7.86
CA GLU A 210 18.32 -12.93 8.30
C GLU A 210 18.16 -12.93 9.82
N LEU A 211 19.24 -12.66 10.55
CA LEU A 211 19.22 -12.47 12.00
C LEU A 211 18.22 -11.38 12.40
N SER A 212 18.27 -10.21 11.76
CA SER A 212 17.35 -9.11 12.06
C SER A 212 15.90 -9.49 11.77
N GLY A 213 15.63 -10.18 10.66
CA GLY A 213 14.28 -10.63 10.32
C GLY A 213 13.73 -11.65 11.30
N LEU A 214 14.55 -12.61 11.72
CA LEU A 214 14.18 -13.63 12.71
C LEU A 214 13.99 -13.01 14.11
N MET A 215 14.85 -12.07 14.49
CA MET A 215 14.75 -11.31 15.74
C MET A 215 13.47 -10.48 15.79
N ASP A 216 13.09 -9.83 14.68
CA ASP A 216 11.82 -9.09 14.58
C ASP A 216 10.61 -10.03 14.64
N GLU A 217 10.67 -11.20 14.00
CA GLU A 217 9.63 -12.25 14.09
C GLU A 217 9.45 -12.74 15.54
N LEU A 218 10.55 -12.93 16.27
CA LEU A 218 10.58 -13.40 17.65
C LEU A 218 10.42 -12.27 18.69
N LYS A 219 10.39 -11.01 18.23
CA LYS A 219 10.33 -9.78 19.05
C LYS A 219 11.51 -9.60 20.01
N TRP A 220 12.71 -10.01 19.59
CA TRP A 220 13.95 -9.79 20.34
C TRP A 220 14.56 -8.44 19.94
N SER A 221 14.95 -7.63 20.92
CA SER A 221 15.53 -6.31 20.65
C SER A 221 17.04 -6.41 20.36
N TYR A 222 17.41 -6.63 19.09
CA TYR A 222 18.81 -6.77 18.69
C TYR A 222 19.42 -5.46 18.16
N LYS A 223 19.95 -4.63 19.06
CA LYS A 223 20.80 -3.46 18.72
C LYS A 223 21.92 -3.28 19.73
N LEU A 224 23.07 -3.89 19.46
CA LEU A 224 24.27 -3.67 20.27
C LEU A 224 24.91 -2.33 19.92
N ALA A 225 25.01 -1.43 20.91
CA ALA A 225 25.76 -0.21 20.73
C ALA A 225 27.26 -0.54 20.56
N SER A 226 28.02 0.34 19.91
CA SER A 226 29.47 0.13 19.71
C SER A 226 30.22 -0.11 21.03
N LYS A 227 29.78 0.53 22.12
CA LYS A 227 30.32 0.32 23.47
C LYS A 227 30.08 -1.10 24.00
N ASP A 228 28.94 -1.70 23.67
CA ASP A 228 28.54 -3.03 24.14
C ASP A 228 29.33 -4.10 23.39
N LYS A 229 29.56 -3.90 22.09
CA LYS A 229 30.46 -4.77 21.30
C LYS A 229 31.88 -4.77 21.83
N LYS A 230 32.43 -3.58 22.14
CA LYS A 230 33.77 -3.47 22.73
C LYS A 230 33.87 -4.14 24.10
N ALA A 231 32.82 -4.06 24.91
CA ALA A 231 32.78 -4.74 26.21
C ALA A 231 32.74 -6.27 26.06
N LEU A 232 31.95 -6.80 25.11
CA LEU A 232 31.93 -8.23 24.78
C LEU A 232 33.31 -8.72 24.33
N ASP A 233 33.98 -7.99 23.44
CA ASP A 233 35.32 -8.36 22.97
C ASP A 233 36.39 -8.28 24.08
N GLN A 234 36.07 -7.64 25.22
CA GLN A 234 36.88 -7.64 26.45
C GLN A 234 36.45 -8.72 27.47
N GLY A 235 35.55 -9.64 27.09
CA GLY A 235 35.02 -10.69 27.95
C GLY A 235 34.01 -10.20 28.99
N LYS A 236 33.43 -9.00 28.82
CA LYS A 236 32.41 -8.45 29.71
C LYS A 236 31.06 -8.44 29.03
N ILE A 237 30.07 -9.11 29.62
CA ILE A 237 28.68 -9.08 29.15
C ILE A 237 28.01 -7.77 29.62
N PRO A 238 27.57 -6.89 28.71
CA PRO A 238 26.84 -5.67 29.08
C PRO A 238 25.39 -5.97 29.51
N PRO A 239 24.76 -5.13 30.35
CA PRO A 239 23.37 -5.34 30.79
C PRO A 239 22.35 -5.46 29.65
N ALA A 240 22.59 -4.78 28.53
CA ALA A 240 21.73 -4.89 27.34
C ALA A 240 21.79 -6.30 26.72
N VAL A 241 22.96 -6.95 26.77
CA VAL A 241 23.14 -8.33 26.29
C VAL A 241 22.53 -9.32 27.27
N GLU A 242 22.71 -9.12 28.58
CA GLU A 242 22.09 -9.96 29.62
C GLU A 242 20.57 -10.00 29.43
N LYS A 243 19.93 -8.83 29.31
CA LYS A 243 18.49 -8.73 29.06
C LYS A 243 18.04 -9.46 27.80
N MET A 244 18.79 -9.35 26.70
CA MET A 244 18.48 -10.02 25.44
C MET A 244 18.59 -11.56 25.58
N ILE A 245 19.61 -12.05 26.30
CA ILE A 245 19.78 -13.48 26.58
C ILE A 245 18.62 -14.00 27.43
N GLU A 246 18.19 -13.25 28.45
CA GLU A 246 17.03 -13.57 29.28
C GLU A 246 15.72 -13.64 28.45
N GLU A 247 15.50 -12.69 27.55
CA GLU A 247 14.35 -12.69 26.63
C GLU A 247 14.36 -13.95 25.74
N ALA A 248 15.52 -14.31 25.17
CA ALA A 248 15.67 -15.50 24.35
C ALA A 248 15.43 -16.80 25.16
N MET A 249 15.95 -16.87 26.40
CA MET A 249 15.74 -18.00 27.32
C MET A 249 14.26 -18.20 27.66
N ALA A 250 13.53 -17.12 27.94
CA ALA A 250 12.10 -17.17 28.25
C ALA A 250 11.28 -17.70 27.06
N VAL A 251 11.64 -17.31 25.84
CA VAL A 251 11.02 -17.85 24.62
C VAL A 251 11.32 -19.34 24.43
N GLN A 252 12.57 -19.77 24.65
CA GLN A 252 12.94 -21.19 24.59
C GLN A 252 12.10 -22.02 25.56
N GLU A 253 11.99 -21.57 26.81
CA GLU A 253 11.26 -22.30 27.85
C GLU A 253 9.76 -22.43 27.48
N LYS A 254 9.15 -21.33 27.03
CA LYS A 254 7.74 -21.30 26.62
C LYS A 254 7.48 -22.26 25.46
N LEU A 255 8.24 -22.17 24.38
CA LEU A 255 8.04 -23.03 23.20
C LEU A 255 8.37 -24.49 23.50
N SER A 256 9.40 -24.75 24.30
CA SER A 256 9.76 -26.09 24.77
C SER A 256 8.61 -26.76 25.52
N LYS A 257 7.94 -26.04 26.44
CA LYS A 257 6.75 -26.53 27.16
C LYS A 257 5.57 -26.81 26.22
N GLN A 258 5.31 -25.91 25.26
CA GLN A 258 4.23 -26.10 24.28
C GLN A 258 4.47 -27.30 23.36
N ALA A 259 5.69 -27.45 22.85
CA ALA A 259 6.06 -28.58 22.00
C ALA A 259 5.94 -29.91 22.73
N LEU A 260 6.37 -29.98 24.00
CA LEU A 260 6.21 -31.18 24.83
C LEU A 260 4.74 -31.51 25.11
N HIS A 261 3.93 -30.49 25.42
CA HIS A 261 2.50 -30.68 25.63
C HIS A 261 1.81 -31.22 24.37
N LEU A 262 2.14 -30.72 23.18
CA LEU A 262 1.60 -31.23 21.93
C LEU A 262 2.14 -32.63 21.59
N ALA A 263 3.41 -32.90 21.89
CA ALA A 263 4.04 -34.20 21.64
C ALA A 263 3.55 -35.33 22.56
N THR A 264 2.88 -35.00 23.66
CA THR A 264 2.28 -35.95 24.61
C THR A 264 0.80 -36.24 24.32
N LYS A 265 0.18 -35.49 23.41
CA LYS A 265 -1.19 -35.78 22.93
C LYS A 265 -1.22 -37.05 22.07
N SER A 266 -2.37 -37.71 22.02
CA SER A 266 -2.55 -38.98 21.31
C SER A 266 -2.24 -38.85 19.81
N SER A 267 -1.74 -39.94 19.20
CA SER A 267 -1.33 -39.98 17.78
C SER A 267 -2.47 -39.73 16.79
N SER A 268 -3.72 -39.68 17.24
CA SER A 268 -4.87 -39.32 16.40
C SER A 268 -5.02 -37.83 16.14
N GLU A 269 -4.37 -36.95 16.91
CA GLU A 269 -4.50 -35.49 16.77
C GLU A 269 -3.35 -34.83 16.00
N VAL A 270 -2.14 -35.40 16.10
CA VAL A 270 -0.93 -34.85 15.49
C VAL A 270 -0.31 -35.94 14.61
N PRO A 271 -0.05 -35.65 13.31
CA PRO A 271 0.63 -36.59 12.42
C PRO A 271 1.96 -37.11 13.00
N ALA A 272 2.29 -38.39 12.78
CA ALA A 272 3.43 -39.05 13.40
C ALA A 272 4.79 -38.41 13.02
N ASP A 273 4.91 -37.89 11.80
CA ASP A 273 6.04 -37.08 11.34
C ASP A 273 6.18 -35.79 12.16
N LYS A 274 5.07 -35.10 12.43
CA LYS A 274 5.06 -33.87 13.25
C LYS A 274 5.37 -34.12 14.72
N LEU A 275 4.98 -35.27 15.27
CA LEU A 275 5.37 -35.66 16.63
C LEU A 275 6.90 -35.79 16.78
N LYS A 276 7.58 -36.31 15.75
CA LYS A 276 9.04 -36.42 15.73
C LYS A 276 9.70 -35.04 15.69
N ASP A 277 9.18 -34.14 14.86
CA ASP A 277 9.69 -32.76 14.74
C ASP A 277 9.51 -31.98 16.04
N LEU A 278 8.35 -32.08 16.70
CA LEU A 278 8.09 -31.43 18.00
C LEU A 278 9.02 -31.93 19.10
N LYS A 279 9.28 -33.25 19.18
CA LYS A 279 10.22 -33.82 20.14
C LYS A 279 11.64 -33.33 19.90
N LYS A 280 12.06 -33.30 18.62
CA LYS A 280 13.37 -32.77 18.23
C LYS A 280 13.49 -31.29 18.63
N GLY A 281 12.49 -30.48 18.27
CA GLY A 281 12.44 -29.06 18.61
C GLY A 281 12.43 -28.79 20.11
N HIS A 282 11.70 -29.58 20.91
CA HIS A 282 11.74 -29.52 22.38
C HIS A 282 13.16 -29.70 22.94
N MET A 283 13.88 -30.71 22.45
CA MET A 283 15.25 -31.01 22.88
C MET A 283 16.21 -29.90 22.45
N THR A 284 16.08 -29.39 21.22
CA THR A 284 16.88 -28.26 20.73
C THR A 284 16.63 -27.00 21.57
N ALA A 285 15.37 -26.66 21.87
CA ALA A 285 15.04 -25.49 22.70
C ALA A 285 15.59 -25.61 24.13
N LYS A 286 15.57 -26.82 24.73
CA LYS A 286 16.21 -27.07 26.03
C LYS A 286 17.72 -26.89 25.97
N LYS A 287 18.38 -27.40 24.92
CA LYS A 287 19.82 -27.22 24.72
C LYS A 287 20.16 -25.73 24.63
N HIS A 288 19.45 -24.97 23.78
CA HIS A 288 19.64 -23.53 23.64
C HIS A 288 19.43 -22.78 24.95
N HIS A 289 18.40 -23.14 25.73
CA HIS A 289 18.19 -22.55 27.05
C HIS A 289 19.39 -22.80 27.99
N SER A 290 19.92 -24.03 28.04
CA SER A 290 21.11 -24.35 28.84
C SER A 290 22.37 -23.62 28.37
N THR A 291 22.61 -23.53 27.06
CA THR A 291 23.75 -22.79 26.50
C THR A 291 23.67 -21.31 26.87
N LEU A 292 22.49 -20.69 26.72
CA LEU A 292 22.28 -19.28 27.08
C LEU A 292 22.41 -19.05 28.60
N GLN A 293 21.91 -19.97 29.42
CA GLN A 293 22.05 -19.93 30.87
C GLN A 293 23.53 -20.05 31.29
N HIS A 294 24.31 -20.90 30.61
CA HIS A 294 25.74 -21.04 30.84
C HIS A 294 26.48 -19.74 30.55
N ILE A 295 26.20 -19.11 29.41
CA ILE A 295 26.76 -17.79 29.04
C ILE A 295 26.45 -16.74 30.11
N LEU A 296 25.21 -16.70 30.61
CA LEU A 296 24.81 -15.72 31.62
C LEU A 296 25.48 -15.97 32.98
N SER A 297 25.61 -17.25 33.37
CA SER A 297 26.12 -17.65 34.69
C SER A 297 27.64 -17.56 34.78
N PHE A 298 28.35 -18.02 33.74
CA PHE A 298 29.81 -18.18 33.74
C PHE A 298 30.54 -17.14 32.89
N LYS A 299 29.82 -16.37 32.07
CA LYS A 299 30.39 -15.35 31.16
C LYS A 299 31.40 -15.90 30.15
N GLU A 300 31.32 -17.20 29.90
CA GLU A 300 32.15 -17.96 28.96
C GLU A 300 31.26 -18.89 28.12
N SER A 301 31.82 -19.40 27.04
CA SER A 301 31.18 -20.42 26.21
C SER A 301 31.27 -21.82 26.81
N GLU A 302 30.61 -22.81 26.18
CA GLU A 302 30.73 -24.22 26.54
C GLU A 302 32.17 -24.77 26.45
N ASN A 303 33.05 -24.10 25.69
CA ASN A 303 34.46 -24.46 25.54
C ASN A 303 35.39 -23.69 26.50
N HIS A 304 34.85 -22.98 27.50
CA HIS A 304 35.60 -22.11 28.43
C HIS A 304 36.33 -20.94 27.76
N GLU A 305 35.92 -20.55 26.55
CA GLU A 305 36.41 -19.34 25.90
C GLU A 305 35.55 -18.11 26.27
N PRO A 306 36.16 -16.91 26.44
CA PRO A 306 35.40 -15.68 26.66
C PRO A 306 34.38 -15.41 25.55
N VAL A 307 33.18 -14.97 25.92
CA VAL A 307 32.13 -14.69 24.94
C VAL A 307 32.43 -13.41 24.16
N THR A 308 32.85 -13.56 22.91
CA THR A 308 33.08 -12.44 21.98
C THR A 308 31.78 -12.02 21.27
N SER A 309 31.78 -10.83 20.68
CA SER A 309 30.62 -10.36 19.89
C SER A 309 30.29 -11.28 18.72
N GLU A 310 31.31 -11.75 17.98
CA GLU A 310 31.13 -12.67 16.85
C GLU A 310 30.58 -14.03 17.29
N MET A 311 31.04 -14.56 18.43
CA MET A 311 30.55 -15.81 18.96
C MET A 311 29.09 -15.71 19.39
N LEU A 312 28.74 -14.65 20.13
CA LEU A 312 27.39 -14.39 20.57
C LEU A 312 26.43 -14.25 19.38
N ASP A 313 26.84 -13.54 18.32
CA ASP A 313 26.05 -13.37 17.11
C ASP A 313 25.75 -14.71 16.42
N LYS A 314 26.73 -15.61 16.34
CA LYS A 314 26.53 -16.97 15.78
C LYS A 314 25.58 -17.81 16.62
N ILE A 315 25.73 -17.76 17.95
CA ILE A 315 24.85 -18.49 18.88
C ILE A 315 23.42 -17.96 18.74
N LEU A 316 23.23 -16.64 18.78
CA LEU A 316 21.91 -16.03 18.68
C LEU A 316 21.25 -16.26 17.32
N LEU A 317 22.01 -16.30 16.23
CA LEU A 317 21.48 -16.66 14.91
C LEU A 317 20.98 -18.10 14.88
N GLN A 318 21.74 -19.04 15.42
CA GLN A 318 21.32 -20.44 15.50
C GLN A 318 20.08 -20.59 16.39
N VAL A 319 20.09 -19.95 17.57
CA VAL A 319 18.95 -19.95 18.49
C VAL A 319 17.72 -19.36 17.80
N ALA A 320 17.81 -18.18 17.19
CA ALA A 320 16.68 -17.53 16.50
C ALA A 320 16.12 -18.41 15.36
N THR A 321 16.99 -19.00 14.55
CA THR A 321 16.61 -19.88 13.43
C THR A 321 15.83 -21.09 13.92
N ASP A 322 16.38 -21.82 14.89
CA ASP A 322 15.74 -23.01 15.45
C ASP A 322 14.44 -22.68 16.20
N THR A 323 14.39 -21.51 16.86
CA THR A 323 13.20 -21.02 17.57
C THR A 323 12.07 -20.71 16.60
N ALA A 324 12.37 -20.01 15.51
CA ALA A 324 11.38 -19.70 14.48
C ALA A 324 10.85 -20.99 13.85
N GLN A 325 11.72 -21.96 13.58
CA GLN A 325 11.30 -23.27 13.06
C GLN A 325 10.39 -24.02 14.06
N LEU A 326 10.78 -24.10 15.35
CA LEU A 326 9.96 -24.73 16.38
C LEU A 326 8.61 -24.04 16.54
N ASN A 327 8.57 -22.71 16.47
CA ASN A 327 7.32 -21.96 16.54
C ASN A 327 6.38 -22.35 15.38
N ARG A 328 6.90 -22.47 14.14
CA ARG A 328 6.11 -22.98 13.00
C ARG A 328 5.61 -24.39 13.23
N ASP A 329 6.45 -25.29 13.75
CA ASP A 329 6.07 -26.68 14.01
C ASP A 329 5.00 -26.78 15.10
N VAL A 330 5.10 -25.96 16.15
CA VAL A 330 4.07 -25.82 17.19
C VAL A 330 2.76 -25.29 16.61
N GLU A 331 2.79 -24.26 15.77
CA GLU A 331 1.57 -23.71 15.14
C GLU A 331 0.95 -24.69 14.14
N MET A 332 1.74 -25.42 13.37
CA MET A 332 1.25 -26.48 12.48
C MET A 332 0.62 -27.64 13.27
N ALA A 333 1.22 -28.05 14.39
CA ALA A 333 0.72 -29.14 15.22
C ALA A 333 -0.53 -28.77 16.03
N LYS A 334 -0.77 -27.48 16.30
CA LYS A 334 -2.07 -26.99 16.78
C LYS A 334 -3.17 -27.16 15.72
N GLY A 335 -2.81 -27.53 14.48
CA GLY A 335 -3.67 -27.60 13.32
C GLY A 335 -4.02 -26.20 12.79
N PRO A 336 -4.56 -26.08 11.56
CA PRO A 336 -5.31 -24.88 11.21
C PRO A 336 -6.35 -24.73 12.30
N LYS A 337 -6.30 -23.65 13.09
CA LYS A 337 -7.18 -23.44 14.24
C LYS A 337 -8.57 -23.96 13.90
N ARG A 338 -8.92 -25.15 14.41
CA ARG A 338 -10.29 -25.63 14.35
C ARG A 338 -11.06 -24.69 15.26
N TYR A 339 -11.58 -23.61 14.67
CA TYR A 339 -12.74 -22.90 15.18
C TYR A 339 -14.00 -23.80 15.14
N PHE A 340 -13.85 -25.08 14.76
CA PHE A 340 -14.90 -26.09 14.67
C PHE A 340 -14.55 -27.34 15.50
N ARG A 341 -14.73 -27.23 16.82
CA ARG A 341 -15.05 -28.29 17.82
C ARG A 341 -15.14 -27.57 19.16
N SER A 342 -16.24 -27.48 19.91
CA SER A 342 -17.55 -28.11 19.89
C SER A 342 -18.53 -27.15 20.59
N TYR A 343 -19.51 -26.61 19.85
CA TYR A 343 -20.69 -25.96 20.45
C TYR A 343 -21.89 -26.91 20.53
N THR A 344 -21.68 -28.22 20.33
CA THR A 344 -22.75 -29.21 20.21
C THR A 344 -22.98 -30.07 21.46
N GLU A 345 -22.33 -29.80 22.59
CA GLU A 345 -22.56 -30.56 23.84
C GLU A 345 -22.86 -29.70 25.08
N CYS A 346 -23.13 -28.40 24.92
CA CYS A 346 -23.61 -27.53 26.01
C CYS A 346 -24.95 -26.86 25.67
N GLY A 347 -25.76 -27.49 24.82
CA GLY A 347 -27.01 -26.94 24.28
C GLY A 347 -28.21 -27.88 24.40
N ARG A 348 -28.23 -28.76 25.40
CA ARG A 348 -29.42 -29.52 25.79
C ARG A 348 -29.56 -29.48 27.29
N GLU A 349 -29.98 -28.32 27.78
CA GLU A 349 -30.69 -28.10 29.04
C GLU A 349 -30.83 -26.58 29.18
N GLU A 350 -31.58 -25.95 28.27
CA GLU A 350 -32.16 -24.60 28.44
C GLU A 350 -33.03 -24.24 27.22
N GLU A 351 -33.88 -25.17 26.77
CA GLU A 351 -35.02 -24.82 25.90
C GLU A 351 -36.21 -24.38 26.77
N SER A 352 -36.03 -23.28 27.50
CA SER A 352 -37.15 -22.54 28.10
C SER A 352 -36.74 -21.12 28.48
N ASN A 353 -36.36 -20.29 27.49
CA ASN A 353 -36.59 -18.84 27.50
C ASN A 353 -36.11 -18.21 26.18
N MET A 354 -36.97 -18.25 25.16
CA MET A 354 -36.86 -17.33 24.02
C MET A 354 -37.47 -15.97 24.42
N MET A 355 -36.68 -15.13 25.08
CA MET A 355 -36.90 -13.68 25.11
C MET A 355 -35.53 -12.99 25.05
N ASP A 356 -35.36 -12.15 24.03
CA ASP A 356 -34.28 -11.17 23.79
C ASP A 356 -32.86 -11.70 23.53
N ALA A 357 -32.58 -12.05 22.27
CA ALA A 357 -31.20 -11.98 21.77
C ALA A 357 -30.73 -10.52 21.83
N PRO A 358 -29.54 -10.19 22.38
CA PRO A 358 -29.10 -8.82 22.51
C PRO A 358 -28.99 -8.16 21.12
N GLU A 359 -29.70 -7.04 20.95
CA GLU A 359 -29.68 -6.26 19.72
C GLU A 359 -28.24 -5.85 19.36
N GLN A 360 -27.86 -6.03 18.11
CA GLN A 360 -26.55 -5.61 17.61
C GLN A 360 -26.41 -4.09 17.73
N SER A 361 -25.27 -3.58 18.23
CA SER A 361 -25.08 -2.14 18.35
C SER A 361 -25.02 -1.48 16.97
N ALA A 362 -25.94 -0.55 16.72
CA ALA A 362 -25.94 0.26 15.49
C ALA A 362 -24.61 1.03 15.33
N LEU A 363 -24.03 1.50 16.44
CA LEU A 363 -22.73 2.16 16.43
C LEU A 363 -21.61 1.16 16.08
N ALA A 364 -21.59 -0.02 16.69
CA ALA A 364 -20.58 -1.03 16.36
C ALA A 364 -20.62 -1.40 14.87
N LYS A 365 -21.82 -1.59 14.32
CA LYS A 365 -22.01 -1.82 12.88
C LYS A 365 -21.44 -0.70 12.02
N GLN A 366 -21.72 0.57 12.36
CA GLN A 366 -21.17 1.72 11.63
C GLN A 366 -19.65 1.82 11.75
N LEU A 367 -19.09 1.57 12.94
CA LEU A 367 -17.63 1.62 13.15
C LEU A 367 -16.92 0.53 12.32
N ILE A 368 -17.46 -0.69 12.29
CA ILE A 368 -16.96 -1.76 11.44
C ILE A 368 -17.04 -1.37 9.96
N GLU A 369 -18.18 -0.83 9.51
CA GLU A 369 -18.33 -0.36 8.13
C GLU A 369 -17.27 0.70 7.79
N LYS A 370 -17.09 1.71 8.64
CA LYS A 370 -16.08 2.77 8.42
C LYS A 370 -14.66 2.21 8.38
N TYR A 371 -14.34 1.20 9.18
CA TYR A 371 -13.06 0.52 9.14
C TYR A 371 -12.86 -0.28 7.84
N VAL A 372 -13.84 -1.10 7.44
CA VAL A 372 -13.76 -1.92 6.23
C VAL A 372 -13.59 -1.04 4.98
N TRP A 373 -14.18 0.17 4.97
CA TRP A 373 -13.99 1.15 3.90
C TRP A 373 -12.70 1.97 4.00
N GLY A 374 -11.83 1.68 4.97
CA GLY A 374 -10.57 2.38 5.18
C GLY A 374 -10.72 3.82 5.63
N THR A 375 -11.92 4.26 6.00
CA THR A 375 -12.15 5.63 6.50
C THR A 375 -11.67 5.79 7.93
N TYR A 376 -11.81 4.74 8.76
CA TYR A 376 -11.33 4.71 10.15
C TYR A 376 -10.20 3.70 10.30
N SER A 377 -9.19 4.08 11.09
CA SER A 377 -8.18 3.16 11.60
C SER A 377 -8.76 2.26 12.70
N PRO A 378 -8.16 1.08 12.96
CA PRO A 378 -8.53 0.23 14.09
C PRO A 378 -8.51 0.95 15.44
N GLN A 379 -7.60 1.90 15.61
CA GLN A 379 -7.46 2.69 16.84
C GLN A 379 -8.61 3.69 16.98
N GLN A 380 -9.06 4.30 15.89
CA GLN A 380 -10.25 5.16 15.92
C GLN A 380 -11.52 4.36 16.26
N VAL A 381 -11.69 3.17 15.67
CA VAL A 381 -12.80 2.27 16.02
C VAL A 381 -12.78 1.94 17.51
N GLN A 382 -11.62 1.53 18.03
CA GLN A 382 -11.45 1.19 19.44
C GLN A 382 -11.75 2.38 20.35
N SER A 383 -11.17 3.54 20.08
CA SER A 383 -11.33 4.74 20.91
C SER A 383 -12.77 5.23 20.97
N LEU A 384 -13.49 5.21 19.83
CA LEU A 384 -14.90 5.62 19.79
C LEU A 384 -15.80 4.59 20.47
N ALA A 385 -15.55 3.30 20.26
CA ALA A 385 -16.28 2.25 20.96
C ALA A 385 -16.05 2.31 22.48
N PHE A 386 -14.81 2.58 22.92
CA PHE A 386 -14.48 2.71 24.33
C PHE A 386 -15.18 3.91 24.99
N ALA A 387 -15.17 5.07 24.34
CA ALA A 387 -15.92 6.23 24.82
C ALA A 387 -17.42 5.93 24.96
N ALA A 388 -18.02 5.29 23.95
CA ALA A 388 -19.44 4.92 23.99
C ALA A 388 -19.75 3.93 25.14
N VAL A 389 -18.86 2.98 25.41
CA VAL A 389 -19.00 2.06 26.56
C VAL A 389 -18.88 2.80 27.89
N GLN A 390 -17.96 3.77 28.01
CA GLN A 390 -17.85 4.60 29.21
C GLN A 390 -19.12 5.44 29.43
N ASP A 391 -19.70 6.01 28.39
CA ASP A 391 -20.95 6.77 28.48
C ASP A 391 -22.12 5.89 28.94
N LEU A 392 -22.23 4.65 28.44
CA LEU A 392 -23.23 3.69 28.91
C LEU A 392 -23.03 3.33 30.39
N GLN A 393 -21.79 3.16 30.83
CA GLN A 393 -21.46 2.91 32.24
C GLN A 393 -21.82 4.12 33.12
N HIS A 394 -21.49 5.33 32.70
CA HIS A 394 -21.84 6.55 33.44
C HIS A 394 -23.35 6.78 33.50
N ALA A 395 -24.08 6.39 32.46
CA ALA A 395 -25.54 6.45 32.43
C ALA A 395 -26.21 5.36 33.29
N ASN A 396 -25.45 4.45 33.92
CA ASN A 396 -25.96 3.27 34.60
C ASN A 396 -26.94 2.47 33.73
N ALA A 397 -26.65 2.36 32.43
CA ALA A 397 -27.47 1.58 31.51
C ALA A 397 -27.49 0.11 31.95
N SER A 398 -28.69 -0.48 32.03
CA SER A 398 -28.87 -1.89 32.41
C SER A 398 -28.64 -2.87 31.26
N PHE A 399 -28.45 -2.37 30.04
CA PHE A 399 -28.27 -3.16 28.83
C PHE A 399 -26.82 -3.09 28.33
N HIS A 400 -26.39 -4.16 27.65
CA HIS A 400 -25.03 -4.35 27.15
C HIS A 400 -25.03 -4.63 25.66
N TYR A 401 -23.99 -4.15 24.97
CA TYR A 401 -23.75 -4.41 23.55
C TYR A 401 -22.45 -5.20 23.39
N PRO A 402 -22.51 -6.54 23.29
CA PRO A 402 -21.30 -7.38 23.28
C PRO A 402 -20.33 -7.06 22.15
N ASP A 403 -20.83 -6.65 20.98
CA ASP A 403 -20.03 -6.24 19.84
C ASP A 403 -19.32 -4.89 20.07
N LEU A 404 -20.03 -3.89 20.61
CA LEU A 404 -19.47 -2.59 20.96
C LEU A 404 -18.41 -2.72 22.08
N GLU A 405 -18.70 -3.53 23.11
CA GLU A 405 -17.74 -3.83 24.17
C GLU A 405 -16.50 -4.54 23.65
N ARG A 406 -16.67 -5.46 22.69
CA ARG A 406 -15.55 -6.16 22.06
C ARG A 406 -14.68 -5.20 21.25
N LEU A 407 -15.27 -4.26 20.52
CA LEU A 407 -14.54 -3.19 19.82
C LEU A 407 -13.81 -2.27 20.81
N ALA A 408 -14.45 -1.94 21.94
CA ALA A 408 -13.84 -1.10 22.98
C ALA A 408 -12.59 -1.75 23.62
N ARG A 409 -12.58 -3.08 23.75
CA ARG A 409 -11.47 -3.85 24.37
C ARG A 409 -10.27 -4.09 23.45
N LEU A 410 -10.36 -3.75 22.16
CA LEU A 410 -9.27 -3.94 21.20
C LEU A 410 -7.95 -3.34 21.72
N GLY A 411 -6.86 -4.07 21.54
CA GLY A 411 -5.54 -3.66 21.99
C GLY A 411 -5.44 -3.46 23.50
N THR A 412 -6.19 -4.23 24.30
CA THR A 412 -6.30 -4.04 25.76
C THR A 412 -6.84 -2.63 26.06
N SER A 413 -8.02 -2.35 25.52
CA SER A 413 -8.69 -1.04 25.62
C SER A 413 -7.82 0.13 25.15
N GLY A 414 -7.07 -0.08 24.07
CA GLY A 414 -6.21 0.93 23.46
C GLY A 414 -4.80 1.04 24.06
N GLN A 415 -4.48 0.31 25.14
CA GLN A 415 -3.14 0.31 25.75
C GLN A 415 -2.03 -0.16 24.77
N TYR A 416 -2.37 -1.06 23.86
CA TYR A 416 -1.50 -1.57 22.80
C TYR A 416 -2.09 -1.29 21.41
N PRO A 417 -1.94 -0.06 20.89
CA PRO A 417 -2.54 0.35 19.61
C PRO A 417 -2.14 -0.56 18.44
N SER A 418 -0.93 -1.11 18.45
CA SER A 418 -0.44 -2.02 17.41
C SER A 418 -1.20 -3.34 17.32
N ARG A 419 -1.94 -3.73 18.36
CA ARG A 419 -2.76 -4.96 18.40
C ARG A 419 -4.20 -4.77 17.94
N CYS A 420 -4.70 -3.53 17.91
CA CYS A 420 -6.10 -3.27 17.56
C CYS A 420 -6.47 -3.86 16.19
N ASN A 421 -5.58 -3.78 15.20
CA ASN A 421 -5.85 -4.32 13.86
C ASN A 421 -6.00 -5.84 13.86
N SER A 422 -5.04 -6.55 14.46
CA SER A 422 -5.05 -8.02 14.49
C SER A 422 -6.26 -8.57 15.25
N GLU A 423 -6.66 -7.91 16.34
CA GLU A 423 -7.81 -8.32 17.14
C GLU A 423 -9.14 -7.99 16.44
N LEU A 424 -9.20 -6.86 15.72
CA LEU A 424 -10.36 -6.50 14.89
C LEU A 424 -10.53 -7.48 13.73
N LEU A 425 -9.45 -7.86 13.05
CA LEU A 425 -9.50 -8.89 12.00
C LEU A 425 -9.94 -10.24 12.57
N ALA A 426 -9.39 -10.67 13.70
CA ALA A 426 -9.81 -11.91 14.36
C ALA A 426 -11.29 -11.88 14.81
N PHE A 427 -11.85 -10.70 15.04
CA PHE A 427 -13.29 -10.53 15.31
C PHE A 427 -14.13 -10.63 14.03
N LEU A 428 -13.67 -10.05 12.92
CA LEU A 428 -14.42 -9.98 11.66
C LEU A 428 -14.31 -11.26 10.82
N GLU A 429 -13.13 -11.88 10.75
CA GLU A 429 -12.84 -13.04 9.89
C GLU A 429 -13.87 -14.18 10.02
N PRO A 430 -14.32 -14.60 11.22
CA PRO A 430 -15.31 -15.68 11.34
C PRO A 430 -16.68 -15.35 10.73
N SER A 431 -16.99 -14.06 10.55
CA SER A 431 -18.24 -13.60 9.92
C SER A 431 -18.15 -13.50 8.39
N VAL A 432 -16.93 -13.56 7.83
CA VAL A 432 -16.71 -13.53 6.38
C VAL A 432 -16.81 -14.94 5.83
N LYS A 433 -17.88 -15.19 5.08
CA LYS A 433 -18.20 -16.45 4.39
C LYS A 433 -17.83 -16.41 2.90
N LEU A 434 -17.10 -15.38 2.47
CA LEU A 434 -16.64 -15.30 1.08
C LEU A 434 -15.61 -16.41 0.79
N CYS A 435 -15.47 -16.80 -0.47
CA CYS A 435 -14.46 -17.76 -0.89
C CYS A 435 -13.06 -17.32 -0.44
N PRO A 436 -12.17 -18.27 -0.06
CA PRO A 436 -10.76 -17.95 0.17
C PRO A 436 -10.14 -17.41 -1.11
N ALA A 437 -9.13 -16.55 -0.97
CA ALA A 437 -8.40 -16.04 -2.12
C ALA A 437 -7.64 -17.17 -2.82
N TYR A 438 -7.60 -17.11 -4.15
CA TYR A 438 -6.77 -17.98 -4.96
C TYR A 438 -5.33 -17.46 -4.95
N THR A 439 -4.42 -18.27 -4.43
CA THR A 439 -3.00 -17.93 -4.35
C THR A 439 -2.27 -18.46 -5.58
N ALA A 440 -1.56 -17.59 -6.29
CA ALA A 440 -0.72 -17.97 -7.41
C ALA A 440 0.64 -17.29 -7.38
N THR A 441 1.65 -18.00 -7.91
CA THR A 441 2.97 -17.42 -8.12
C THR A 441 2.95 -16.49 -9.32
N VAL A 442 3.32 -15.23 -9.09
CA VAL A 442 3.39 -14.16 -10.09
C VAL A 442 4.83 -13.60 -10.12
N PRO A 443 5.42 -13.39 -11.31
CA PRO A 443 6.76 -12.83 -11.42
C PRO A 443 6.77 -11.32 -11.14
N PHE A 444 7.76 -10.86 -10.37
CA PHE A 444 8.05 -9.45 -10.11
C PHE A 444 9.54 -9.14 -10.29
N LYS A 445 9.85 -7.84 -10.34
CA LYS A 445 11.23 -7.36 -10.43
C LYS A 445 12.02 -7.72 -9.17
N ALA A 446 13.33 -7.85 -9.30
CA ALA A 446 14.21 -7.97 -8.15
C ALA A 446 14.02 -6.77 -7.19
N PRO A 447 14.13 -6.98 -5.86
CA PRO A 447 14.48 -8.24 -5.20
C PRO A 447 13.28 -9.19 -5.00
N LEU A 448 12.07 -8.78 -5.37
CA LEU A 448 10.85 -9.51 -5.05
C LEU A 448 10.76 -10.85 -5.81
N LEU A 449 11.17 -10.86 -7.09
CA LEU A 449 11.19 -12.05 -7.95
C LEU A 449 9.81 -12.73 -8.00
N ASP A 450 9.77 -14.05 -8.06
CA ASP A 450 8.50 -14.78 -8.07
C ASP A 450 7.90 -14.80 -6.66
N LYS A 451 6.68 -14.28 -6.52
CA LYS A 451 5.96 -14.25 -5.24
C LYS A 451 4.55 -14.78 -5.36
N GLN A 452 4.09 -15.39 -4.28
CA GLN A 452 2.70 -15.72 -4.09
C GLN A 452 1.89 -14.43 -3.97
N GLN A 453 0.79 -14.37 -4.71
CA GLN A 453 -0.17 -13.28 -4.71
C GLN A 453 -1.57 -13.86 -4.62
N ASP A 454 -2.42 -13.17 -3.89
CA ASP A 454 -3.79 -13.58 -3.65
C ASP A 454 -4.74 -12.84 -4.60
N MET A 455 -5.69 -13.58 -5.17
CA MET A 455 -6.65 -13.09 -6.15
C MET A 455 -8.06 -13.56 -5.78
N LEU A 456 -9.05 -12.67 -5.92
CA LEU A 456 -10.45 -13.00 -5.79
C LEU A 456 -11.01 -13.37 -7.16
N LEU A 457 -11.09 -14.66 -7.45
CA LEU A 457 -11.47 -15.13 -8.78
C LEU A 457 -12.96 -14.92 -9.04
N PRO A 458 -13.36 -14.34 -10.19
CA PRO A 458 -14.75 -14.12 -10.52
C PRO A 458 -15.68 -15.32 -10.32
N HIS A 459 -15.31 -16.54 -10.75
CA HIS A 459 -16.19 -17.72 -10.58
C HIS A 459 -16.39 -18.14 -9.11
N GLU A 460 -15.34 -18.09 -8.29
CA GLU A 460 -15.42 -18.41 -6.85
C GLU A 460 -16.22 -17.34 -6.10
N VAL A 461 -15.98 -16.05 -6.39
CA VAL A 461 -16.73 -14.94 -5.78
C VAL A 461 -18.20 -15.03 -6.18
N PHE A 462 -18.50 -15.28 -7.45
CA PHE A 462 -19.87 -15.43 -7.96
C PHE A 462 -20.61 -16.57 -7.25
N SER A 463 -20.00 -17.76 -7.17
CA SER A 463 -20.57 -18.91 -6.47
C SER A 463 -20.74 -18.65 -4.97
N SER A 464 -19.72 -18.08 -4.33
CA SER A 464 -19.74 -17.79 -2.90
C SER A 464 -20.79 -16.75 -2.54
N MET A 465 -20.96 -15.70 -3.34
CA MET A 465 -22.03 -14.72 -3.14
C MET A 465 -23.40 -15.38 -3.28
N PHE A 466 -23.62 -16.20 -4.30
CA PHE A 466 -24.88 -16.91 -4.49
C PHE A 466 -25.25 -17.78 -3.28
N HIS A 467 -24.29 -18.60 -2.79
CA HIS A 467 -24.56 -19.56 -1.72
C HIS A 467 -24.53 -18.98 -0.31
N GLN A 468 -23.70 -17.97 -0.05
CA GLN A 468 -23.45 -17.45 1.30
C GLN A 468 -24.06 -16.07 1.54
N TYR A 469 -24.36 -15.32 0.47
CA TYR A 469 -24.87 -13.96 0.50
C TYR A 469 -25.98 -13.73 -0.55
N PRO A 470 -27.07 -14.51 -0.54
CA PRO A 470 -28.09 -14.48 -1.60
C PRO A 470 -28.69 -13.08 -1.82
N GLU A 471 -28.94 -12.33 -0.74
CA GLU A 471 -29.42 -10.93 -0.84
C GLU A 471 -28.42 -10.01 -1.54
N ALA A 472 -27.11 -10.17 -1.28
CA ALA A 472 -26.08 -9.38 -1.93
C ALA A 472 -25.87 -9.81 -3.39
N PHE A 473 -25.99 -11.12 -3.68
CA PHE A 473 -25.97 -11.65 -5.03
C PHE A 473 -27.12 -11.07 -5.86
N GLU A 474 -28.34 -11.12 -5.32
CA GLU A 474 -29.51 -10.51 -5.95
C GLU A 474 -29.32 -9.00 -6.13
N LYS A 475 -28.91 -8.29 -5.08
CA LYS A 475 -28.79 -6.82 -5.13
C LYS A 475 -27.67 -6.30 -6.03
N ASN A 476 -26.52 -6.98 -6.06
CA ASN A 476 -25.27 -6.45 -6.64
C ASN A 476 -24.86 -7.15 -7.95
N LEU A 477 -25.37 -8.36 -8.22
CA LEU A 477 -25.02 -9.12 -9.43
C LEU A 477 -26.22 -9.37 -10.36
N LEU A 478 -27.40 -9.71 -9.82
CA LEU A 478 -28.55 -10.11 -10.65
C LEU A 478 -29.53 -8.95 -10.93
N ASN A 479 -29.92 -8.26 -9.86
CA ASN A 479 -31.13 -7.46 -9.67
C ASN A 479 -32.43 -8.29 -9.74
N SER A 480 -32.74 -8.88 -10.89
CA SER A 480 -33.83 -9.87 -11.06
C SER A 480 -33.69 -10.61 -12.39
N GLU A 481 -34.36 -11.76 -12.56
CA GLU A 481 -34.38 -12.44 -13.87
C GLU A 481 -35.06 -11.58 -14.96
N ALA A 482 -36.06 -10.78 -14.61
CA ALA A 482 -36.72 -9.87 -15.55
C ALA A 482 -35.77 -8.79 -16.08
N GLU A 483 -34.86 -8.30 -15.25
CA GLU A 483 -33.83 -7.34 -15.68
C GLU A 483 -32.76 -8.00 -16.58
N LEU A 484 -32.44 -9.28 -16.36
CA LEU A 484 -31.61 -10.03 -17.30
C LEU A 484 -32.29 -10.17 -18.66
N GLU A 485 -33.58 -10.52 -18.69
CA GLU A 485 -34.34 -10.66 -19.93
C GLU A 485 -34.39 -9.33 -20.68
N ARG A 486 -34.67 -8.24 -19.96
CA ARG A 486 -34.68 -6.88 -20.51
C ARG A 486 -33.33 -6.48 -21.08
N PHE A 487 -32.24 -6.79 -20.38
CA PHE A 487 -30.88 -6.55 -20.89
C PHE A 487 -30.65 -7.31 -22.19
N TRP A 488 -30.94 -8.62 -22.21
CA TRP A 488 -30.68 -9.46 -23.36
C TRP A 488 -31.56 -9.11 -24.55
N GLU A 489 -32.81 -8.70 -24.33
CA GLU A 489 -33.69 -8.17 -25.37
C GLU A 489 -33.10 -6.90 -26.00
N ALA A 490 -32.67 -5.95 -25.17
CA ALA A 490 -32.03 -4.73 -25.65
C ALA A 490 -30.70 -5.02 -26.38
N ALA A 491 -29.96 -6.04 -25.95
CA ALA A 491 -28.69 -6.44 -26.53
C ALA A 491 -28.82 -7.11 -27.90
N ARG A 492 -30.00 -7.63 -28.30
CA ARG A 492 -30.19 -8.36 -29.58
C ARG A 492 -29.73 -7.56 -30.81
N ASN A 493 -29.94 -6.26 -30.78
CA ASN A 493 -29.56 -5.35 -31.87
C ASN A 493 -28.13 -4.83 -31.75
N HIS A 494 -27.41 -5.17 -30.67
CA HIS A 494 -26.05 -4.71 -30.44
C HIS A 494 -25.04 -5.51 -31.30
N PRO A 495 -24.02 -4.87 -31.91
CA PRO A 495 -23.05 -5.57 -32.75
C PRO A 495 -22.33 -6.75 -32.05
N GLN A 496 -22.02 -6.64 -30.76
CA GLN A 496 -21.42 -7.76 -29.98
C GLN A 496 -22.31 -8.99 -29.86
N TYR A 497 -23.62 -8.85 -30.06
CA TYR A 497 -24.55 -9.98 -29.98
C TYR A 497 -24.55 -10.81 -31.28
N GLN A 498 -24.22 -10.20 -32.42
CA GLN A 498 -24.24 -10.86 -33.72
C GLN A 498 -23.20 -11.99 -33.78
N GLY A 499 -23.68 -13.24 -33.94
CA GLY A 499 -22.81 -14.43 -33.98
C GLY A 499 -22.17 -14.79 -32.63
N HIS A 500 -22.62 -14.19 -31.52
CA HIS A 500 -22.10 -14.50 -30.20
C HIS A 500 -22.62 -15.86 -29.71
N PRO A 501 -21.78 -16.75 -29.14
CA PRO A 501 -22.19 -18.09 -28.68
C PRO A 501 -23.18 -18.10 -27.49
N ILE A 502 -23.71 -16.93 -27.09
CA ILE A 502 -24.71 -16.82 -26.03
C ILE A 502 -26.09 -17.25 -26.53
N SER A 503 -26.39 -16.99 -27.81
CA SER A 503 -27.65 -17.41 -28.44
C SER A 503 -27.86 -18.91 -28.42
N ASP A 504 -26.77 -19.67 -28.37
CA ASP A 504 -26.78 -21.14 -28.43
C ASP A 504 -27.03 -21.78 -27.07
N ARG A 505 -27.11 -20.99 -25.99
CA ARG A 505 -27.30 -21.50 -24.62
C ARG A 505 -28.75 -21.40 -24.21
N ASP A 506 -29.33 -22.52 -23.82
CA ASP A 506 -30.67 -22.53 -23.25
C ASP A 506 -30.78 -21.62 -22.03
N THR A 507 -31.92 -20.93 -21.89
CA THR A 507 -32.27 -20.06 -20.75
C THR A 507 -31.34 -18.87 -20.49
N PHE A 508 -30.44 -18.53 -21.41
CA PHE A 508 -29.47 -17.46 -21.22
C PHE A 508 -30.11 -16.12 -20.84
N GLN A 509 -31.31 -15.83 -21.35
CA GLN A 509 -32.03 -14.59 -21.08
C GLN A 509 -32.37 -14.43 -19.59
N ARG A 510 -32.54 -15.54 -18.86
CA ARG A 510 -32.88 -15.55 -17.43
C ARG A 510 -31.72 -15.94 -16.51
N LYS A 511 -30.68 -16.57 -17.05
CA LYS A 511 -29.59 -17.16 -16.24
C LYS A 511 -28.19 -16.61 -16.53
N CYS A 512 -28.00 -15.89 -17.63
CA CYS A 512 -26.70 -15.29 -17.96
C CYS A 512 -26.62 -13.86 -17.43
N VAL A 513 -25.69 -13.63 -16.50
CA VAL A 513 -25.35 -12.29 -16.00
C VAL A 513 -24.31 -11.65 -16.92
N PRO A 514 -24.62 -10.55 -17.63
CA PRO A 514 -23.61 -9.79 -18.37
C PRO A 514 -22.68 -9.07 -17.39
N ILE A 515 -21.37 -9.32 -17.49
CA ILE A 515 -20.38 -8.71 -16.60
C ILE A 515 -19.41 -7.82 -17.38
N GLY A 516 -18.91 -6.80 -16.69
CA GLY A 516 -17.83 -5.94 -17.14
C GLY A 516 -16.56 -6.16 -16.34
N ILE A 517 -15.40 -6.06 -16.98
CA ILE A 517 -14.09 -5.94 -16.29
C ILE A 517 -13.64 -4.49 -16.33
N HIS A 518 -12.99 -4.07 -15.26
CA HIS A 518 -12.42 -2.75 -15.08
C HIS A 518 -10.96 -2.86 -14.67
N GLY A 519 -10.08 -2.13 -15.36
CA GLY A 519 -8.66 -1.98 -14.99
C GLY A 519 -8.29 -0.51 -14.90
N ASP A 520 -7.71 -0.09 -13.78
CA ASP A 520 -7.33 1.32 -13.55
C ASP A 520 -6.03 1.45 -12.73
N ASP A 521 -5.30 2.55 -12.97
CA ASP A 521 -4.08 2.91 -12.27
C ASP A 521 -4.40 3.96 -11.21
N VAL A 522 -4.39 3.55 -9.94
CA VAL A 522 -4.68 4.48 -8.84
C VAL A 522 -3.39 4.96 -8.18
N PRO A 523 -3.26 6.28 -7.89
CA PRO A 523 -2.16 6.79 -7.09
C PRO A 523 -2.31 6.31 -5.64
N ILE A 524 -1.24 5.75 -5.09
CA ILE A 524 -1.14 5.34 -3.68
C ILE A 524 -0.12 6.22 -2.99
N THR A 525 -0.56 6.95 -1.97
CA THR A 525 0.29 7.75 -1.10
C THR A 525 0.57 6.99 0.20
N GLY A 526 1.81 7.01 0.66
CA GLY A 526 2.11 6.50 1.99
C GLY A 526 1.63 7.47 3.06
N ILE A 527 0.82 7.03 4.03
CA ILE A 527 0.42 7.88 5.16
C ILE A 527 1.69 8.35 5.89
N GLY A 528 1.88 9.67 5.97
CA GLY A 528 3.06 10.28 6.59
C GLY A 528 4.37 10.09 5.82
N LYS A 529 4.32 9.62 4.57
CA LYS A 529 5.50 9.44 3.71
C LYS A 529 5.38 10.31 2.46
N GLY A 530 6.45 11.01 2.09
CA GLY A 530 6.47 11.88 0.91
C GLY A 530 6.54 11.15 -0.44
N TRP A 531 6.38 9.82 -0.46
CA TRP A 531 6.37 9.07 -1.72
C TRP A 531 4.94 8.78 -2.17
N THR A 532 4.75 8.87 -3.48
CA THR A 532 3.56 8.42 -4.20
C THR A 532 3.99 7.28 -5.13
N SER A 533 3.17 6.24 -5.23
CA SER A 533 3.34 5.17 -6.20
C SER A 533 2.04 4.97 -6.97
N LYS A 534 2.05 4.10 -7.99
CA LYS A 534 0.86 3.70 -8.72
C LYS A 534 0.57 2.23 -8.45
N MET A 535 -0.70 1.91 -8.22
CA MET A 535 -1.17 0.55 -8.09
C MET A 535 -2.20 0.31 -9.18
N THR A 536 -1.94 -0.69 -10.00
CA THR A 536 -2.91 -1.26 -10.91
C THR A 536 -3.96 -1.99 -10.10
N ILE A 537 -5.23 -1.74 -10.36
CA ILE A 537 -6.35 -2.47 -9.76
C ILE A 537 -7.22 -3.05 -10.88
N PHE A 538 -7.54 -4.33 -10.74
CA PHE A 538 -8.51 -5.03 -11.58
C PHE A 538 -9.74 -5.41 -10.77
N SER A 539 -10.90 -5.12 -11.31
CA SER A 539 -12.20 -5.44 -10.73
C SER A 539 -13.19 -5.88 -11.80
N TRP A 540 -14.29 -6.49 -11.39
CA TRP A 540 -15.41 -6.82 -12.26
C TRP A 540 -16.72 -6.38 -11.63
N TYR A 541 -17.76 -6.27 -12.44
CA TYR A 541 -19.07 -5.81 -11.99
C TYR A 541 -20.18 -6.38 -12.89
N SER A 542 -21.41 -6.44 -12.39
CA SER A 542 -22.59 -6.77 -13.20
C SER A 542 -23.12 -5.57 -13.96
N MET A 543 -23.45 -5.76 -15.23
CA MET A 543 -24.05 -4.72 -16.08
C MET A 543 -25.56 -4.55 -15.83
N THR A 544 -26.22 -5.47 -15.12
CA THR A 544 -27.65 -5.37 -14.75
C THR A 544 -27.89 -4.79 -13.37
N ALA A 545 -26.83 -4.55 -12.58
CA ALA A 545 -26.89 -3.86 -11.29
C ALA A 545 -27.04 -2.32 -11.46
N LEU A 546 -27.96 -1.89 -12.33
CA LEU A 546 -28.26 -0.48 -12.59
C LEU A 546 -28.82 0.20 -11.32
N GLY A 547 -28.48 1.48 -11.12
CA GLY A 547 -28.92 2.25 -9.94
C GLY A 547 -28.17 1.93 -8.65
N ARG A 548 -27.18 1.03 -8.66
CA ARG A 548 -26.29 0.77 -7.52
C ARG A 548 -25.05 1.67 -7.56
N SER A 549 -24.57 2.02 -6.39
CA SER A 549 -23.33 2.80 -6.26
C SER A 549 -22.15 1.98 -6.80
N THR A 550 -21.12 2.65 -7.33
CA THR A 550 -19.86 1.99 -7.74
C THR A 550 -19.26 1.17 -6.60
N LYS A 551 -19.43 1.65 -5.37
CA LYS A 551 -19.00 1.01 -4.13
C LYS A 551 -19.62 -0.38 -3.91
N ASP A 552 -20.87 -0.57 -4.31
CA ASP A 552 -21.61 -1.82 -4.08
C ASP A 552 -21.41 -2.86 -5.20
N LYS A 553 -21.16 -2.41 -6.43
CA LYS A 553 -21.12 -3.29 -7.62
C LYS A 553 -19.72 -3.69 -8.09
N MET A 554 -18.68 -2.99 -7.64
CA MET A 554 -17.30 -3.27 -8.08
C MET A 554 -16.65 -4.32 -7.17
N HIS A 555 -16.41 -5.49 -7.72
CA HIS A 555 -15.75 -6.60 -7.02
C HIS A 555 -14.28 -6.66 -7.39
N LEU A 556 -13.39 -6.51 -6.41
CA LEU A 556 -11.94 -6.62 -6.60
C LEU A 556 -11.57 -8.02 -7.12
N ILE A 557 -10.63 -8.08 -8.07
CA ILE A 557 -9.99 -9.32 -8.52
C ILE A 557 -8.57 -9.36 -7.99
N TYR A 558 -7.78 -8.33 -8.31
CA TYR A 558 -6.35 -8.29 -8.05
C TYR A 558 -5.84 -6.86 -8.06
N ALA A 559 -4.76 -6.59 -7.33
CA ALA A 559 -4.06 -5.32 -7.37
C ALA A 559 -2.55 -5.54 -7.28
N CYS A 560 -1.76 -4.75 -8.01
CA CYS A 560 -0.31 -4.82 -7.95
C CYS A 560 0.35 -3.47 -8.17
N PHE A 561 1.47 -3.20 -7.50
CA PHE A 561 2.22 -1.97 -7.70
C PHE A 561 2.90 -1.97 -9.07
N GLU A 562 2.69 -0.88 -9.81
CA GLU A 562 3.21 -0.69 -11.16
C GLU A 562 4.72 -0.92 -11.25
N LYS A 563 5.44 -0.34 -10.29
CA LYS A 563 6.90 -0.38 -10.22
C LYS A 563 7.46 -1.80 -10.06
N LEU A 564 6.69 -2.73 -9.51
CA LEU A 564 7.13 -4.10 -9.22
C LEU A 564 6.96 -5.04 -10.42
N ARG A 565 6.16 -4.66 -11.42
CA ARG A 565 5.82 -5.53 -12.54
C ARG A 565 7.02 -5.80 -13.44
N VAL A 566 7.13 -7.03 -13.92
CA VAL A 566 8.03 -7.47 -14.99
C VAL A 566 7.25 -7.47 -16.30
N ARG A 567 7.88 -6.97 -17.37
CA ARG A 567 7.29 -6.88 -18.72
C ARG A 567 7.96 -7.81 -19.74
N GLN A 568 8.99 -8.54 -19.33
CA GLN A 568 9.67 -9.54 -20.17
C GLN A 568 8.69 -10.65 -20.56
N GLU A 569 8.67 -11.06 -21.82
CA GLU A 569 7.63 -11.93 -22.41
C GLU A 569 7.47 -13.26 -21.68
N ASP A 570 8.58 -13.87 -21.27
CA ASP A 570 8.68 -15.13 -20.53
C ASP A 570 8.32 -15.00 -19.03
N ARG A 571 8.35 -13.78 -18.49
CA ARG A 571 8.13 -13.50 -17.07
C ARG A 571 7.18 -12.33 -16.84
N ASN A 572 6.22 -12.11 -17.72
CA ASN A 572 5.35 -10.93 -17.64
C ASN A 572 4.30 -11.10 -16.51
N THR A 573 4.31 -10.16 -15.56
CA THR A 573 3.42 -10.15 -14.39
C THR A 573 1.96 -10.19 -14.79
N LEU A 574 1.56 -9.28 -15.69
CA LEU A 574 0.18 -9.17 -16.14
C LEU A 574 -0.22 -10.33 -17.04
N HIS A 575 0.70 -10.90 -17.83
CA HIS A 575 0.40 -12.08 -18.62
C HIS A 575 0.02 -13.28 -17.73
N ARG A 576 0.78 -13.55 -16.66
CA ARG A 576 0.41 -14.61 -15.70
C ARG A 576 -0.94 -14.32 -15.05
N PHE A 577 -1.18 -13.07 -14.64
CA PHE A 577 -2.47 -12.65 -14.09
C PHE A 577 -3.63 -12.84 -15.08
N PHE A 578 -3.52 -12.34 -16.31
CA PHE A 578 -4.58 -12.46 -17.32
C PHE A 578 -4.82 -13.90 -17.75
N ARG A 579 -3.81 -14.78 -17.72
CA ARG A 579 -4.00 -16.22 -17.90
C ARG A 579 -4.91 -16.80 -16.80
N ILE A 580 -4.69 -16.42 -15.54
CA ILE A 580 -5.54 -16.82 -14.41
C ILE A 580 -6.96 -16.23 -14.55
N LEU A 581 -7.06 -14.95 -14.91
CA LEU A 581 -8.35 -14.29 -15.10
C LEU A 581 -9.16 -14.93 -16.23
N ALA A 582 -8.55 -15.16 -17.39
CA ALA A 582 -9.20 -15.82 -18.53
C ALA A 582 -9.68 -17.24 -18.18
N TRP A 583 -8.86 -18.01 -17.46
CA TRP A 583 -9.26 -19.31 -16.92
C TRP A 583 -10.48 -19.18 -15.99
N SER A 584 -10.47 -18.23 -15.07
CA SER A 584 -11.60 -17.99 -14.16
C SER A 584 -12.89 -17.61 -14.90
N LEU A 585 -12.80 -16.71 -15.89
CA LEU A 585 -13.95 -16.27 -16.69
C LEU A 585 -14.51 -17.38 -17.58
N TRP A 586 -13.63 -18.27 -18.08
CA TRP A 586 -14.07 -19.44 -18.84
C TRP A 586 -14.95 -20.37 -18.00
N TRP A 587 -14.55 -20.67 -16.76
CA TRP A 587 -15.35 -21.50 -15.86
C TRP A 587 -16.62 -20.81 -15.39
N LEU A 588 -16.56 -19.49 -15.16
CA LEU A 588 -17.75 -18.68 -14.91
C LEU A 588 -18.73 -18.70 -16.08
N TRP A 589 -18.23 -18.65 -17.31
CA TRP A 589 -19.03 -18.80 -18.53
C TRP A 589 -19.68 -20.18 -18.63
N LEU A 590 -18.92 -21.25 -18.35
CA LEU A 590 -19.50 -22.60 -18.35
C LEU A 590 -20.57 -22.76 -17.26
N GLY A 591 -20.46 -22.04 -16.15
CA GLY A 591 -21.39 -22.13 -15.02
C GLY A 591 -21.08 -23.29 -14.08
N VAL A 592 -19.85 -23.84 -14.15
CA VAL A 592 -19.40 -24.98 -13.34
C VAL A 592 -18.01 -24.72 -12.75
N PHE A 593 -17.71 -25.37 -11.64
CA PHE A 593 -16.39 -25.30 -11.02
C PHE A 593 -15.31 -25.94 -11.91
N PRO A 594 -14.08 -25.38 -11.93
CA PRO A 594 -12.98 -25.92 -12.70
C PRO A 594 -12.70 -27.39 -12.41
N ASP A 595 -12.41 -28.15 -13.45
CA ASP A 595 -11.93 -29.52 -13.32
C ASP A 595 -10.41 -29.66 -13.54
N THR A 596 -9.77 -28.59 -13.99
CA THR A 596 -8.32 -28.41 -14.08
C THR A 596 -7.90 -27.08 -13.46
N ASP A 597 -6.66 -27.01 -12.99
CA ASP A 597 -6.02 -25.75 -12.62
C ASP A 597 -5.78 -24.84 -13.84
N VAL A 598 -5.22 -23.65 -13.59
CA VAL A 598 -4.89 -22.65 -14.63
C VAL A 598 -3.87 -23.15 -15.66
N ASP A 599 -3.06 -24.15 -15.30
CA ASP A 599 -2.00 -24.70 -16.15
C ASP A 599 -2.49 -25.98 -16.87
N GLY A 600 -3.76 -26.36 -16.68
CA GLY A 600 -4.43 -27.47 -17.37
C GLY A 600 -4.31 -28.83 -16.65
N ASN A 601 -3.75 -28.86 -15.44
CA ASN A 601 -3.59 -30.11 -14.69
C ASN A 601 -4.87 -30.46 -13.95
N LYS A 602 -5.25 -31.74 -13.95
CA LYS A 602 -6.38 -32.23 -13.14
C LYS A 602 -6.07 -32.14 -11.65
N TYR A 603 -7.07 -31.80 -10.85
CA TYR A 603 -6.94 -31.78 -9.40
C TYR A 603 -6.69 -33.18 -8.83
N LYS A 604 -5.89 -33.25 -7.76
CA LYS A 604 -5.60 -34.51 -7.09
C LYS A 604 -6.83 -35.00 -6.32
N LYS A 605 -7.12 -36.31 -6.39
CA LYS A 605 -8.23 -36.90 -5.64
C LYS A 605 -8.06 -36.60 -4.14
N GLY A 606 -9.14 -36.13 -3.51
CA GLY A 606 -9.17 -35.78 -2.09
C GLY A 606 -8.93 -34.30 -1.79
N THR A 607 -8.60 -33.45 -2.77
CA THR A 607 -8.56 -32.00 -2.55
C THR A 607 -9.96 -31.37 -2.62
N THR A 608 -10.09 -30.16 -2.07
CA THR A 608 -11.32 -29.35 -2.12
C THR A 608 -11.77 -29.06 -3.55
N GLU A 609 -10.81 -28.79 -4.43
CA GLU A 609 -11.05 -28.47 -5.84
C GLU A 609 -11.55 -29.72 -6.58
N PHE A 610 -10.94 -30.88 -6.34
CA PHE A 610 -11.41 -32.15 -6.91
C PHE A 610 -12.84 -32.47 -6.47
N ALA A 611 -13.19 -32.18 -5.21
CA ALA A 611 -14.54 -32.42 -4.70
C ALA A 611 -15.60 -31.49 -5.33
N LYS A 612 -15.20 -30.33 -5.84
CA LYS A 612 -16.09 -29.36 -6.50
C LYS A 612 -16.09 -29.49 -8.02
N ALA A 613 -15.04 -30.03 -8.63
CA ALA A 613 -14.84 -30.11 -10.07
C ALA A 613 -16.10 -30.53 -10.85
N GLY A 614 -16.49 -29.72 -11.84
CA GLY A 614 -17.64 -29.97 -12.70
C GLY A 614 -19.03 -29.72 -12.06
N LYS A 615 -19.11 -29.39 -10.77
CA LYS A 615 -20.38 -29.05 -10.12
C LYS A 615 -20.86 -27.65 -10.54
N PRO A 616 -22.17 -27.39 -10.58
CA PRO A 616 -22.71 -26.05 -10.88
C PRO A 616 -22.21 -24.98 -9.90
N LEU A 617 -21.92 -23.78 -10.40
CA LEU A 617 -21.46 -22.64 -9.58
C LEU A 617 -22.60 -22.02 -8.75
N ALA A 618 -23.77 -21.84 -9.36
CA ALA A 618 -24.86 -21.05 -8.79
C ALA A 618 -26.23 -21.45 -9.36
N ASN A 619 -26.64 -22.71 -9.18
CA ASN A 619 -27.96 -23.21 -9.61
C ASN A 619 -28.35 -22.85 -11.07
N GLY A 620 -27.40 -23.03 -12.00
CA GLY A 620 -27.58 -22.72 -13.42
C GLY A 620 -27.32 -21.27 -13.82
N TYR A 621 -27.17 -20.33 -12.88
CA TYR A 621 -26.64 -19.00 -13.21
C TYR A 621 -25.18 -19.10 -13.65
N PHE A 622 -24.84 -18.32 -14.66
CA PHE A 622 -23.50 -18.17 -15.20
C PHE A 622 -23.30 -16.71 -15.62
N ALA A 623 -22.08 -16.32 -15.98
CA ALA A 623 -21.83 -14.95 -16.44
C ALA A 623 -21.00 -14.92 -17.71
N VAL A 624 -21.18 -13.87 -18.50
CA VAL A 624 -20.45 -13.63 -19.74
C VAL A 624 -19.76 -12.30 -19.69
N LEU A 625 -18.48 -12.27 -20.08
CA LEU A 625 -17.77 -11.03 -20.27
C LEU A 625 -18.37 -10.29 -21.46
N TRP A 626 -19.13 -9.23 -21.16
CA TRP A 626 -19.81 -8.42 -22.17
C TRP A 626 -19.13 -7.06 -22.35
N GLY A 627 -18.60 -6.49 -21.27
CA GLY A 627 -17.93 -5.20 -21.28
C GLY A 627 -16.48 -5.28 -20.78
N VAL A 628 -15.62 -4.46 -21.34
CA VAL A 628 -14.26 -4.25 -20.83
C VAL A 628 -14.04 -2.75 -20.76
N LEU A 629 -14.02 -2.19 -19.55
CA LEU A 629 -13.72 -0.78 -19.30
C LEU A 629 -12.27 -0.60 -18.82
N GLY A 630 -11.68 0.49 -19.29
CA GLY A 630 -10.23 0.73 -19.25
C GLY A 630 -9.60 0.71 -20.65
N LEU A 631 -10.42 0.56 -21.70
CA LEU A 631 -10.07 0.73 -23.12
C LEU A 631 -10.71 2.01 -23.65
N ARG A 632 -9.90 2.91 -24.21
CA ARG A 632 -10.36 3.94 -25.16
C ARG A 632 -9.74 3.64 -26.52
N LEU A 633 -10.58 3.29 -27.48
CA LEU A 633 -10.31 3.45 -28.91
C LEU A 633 -11.18 4.62 -29.35
N ASP A 634 -10.59 5.82 -29.44
CA ASP A 634 -11.27 6.93 -30.12
C ASP A 634 -10.48 7.26 -31.38
N GLY A 635 -11.08 6.89 -32.51
CA GLY A 635 -10.81 7.53 -33.79
C GLY A 635 -11.47 8.92 -33.82
N ASP A 636 -10.74 9.85 -34.44
CA ASP A 636 -11.16 11.15 -34.97
C ASP A 636 -12.10 12.06 -34.16
N THR A 637 -11.51 13.08 -33.54
CA THR A 637 -11.94 14.48 -33.78
C THR A 637 -10.73 15.43 -33.73
N HIS A 638 -10.57 16.21 -34.79
CA HIS A 638 -9.56 17.23 -35.11
C HIS A 638 -9.14 18.24 -34.03
N ASN A 639 -8.42 17.83 -32.97
CA ASN A 639 -7.42 18.66 -32.27
C ASN A 639 -6.63 17.76 -31.29
N GLY A 640 -5.30 17.85 -31.31
CA GLY A 640 -4.33 16.89 -30.73
C GLY A 640 -4.63 16.26 -29.35
N PRO A 641 -4.09 15.04 -29.08
CA PRO A 641 -4.47 14.22 -27.93
C PRO A 641 -3.92 14.77 -26.61
N VAL A 642 -4.80 14.93 -25.62
CA VAL A 642 -4.43 14.95 -24.20
C VAL A 642 -4.79 13.60 -23.60
N LEU A 643 -3.76 12.85 -23.18
CA LEU A 643 -3.86 11.56 -22.50
C LEU A 643 -4.33 11.77 -21.05
N LEU A 644 -5.58 11.44 -20.75
CA LEU A 644 -6.04 11.18 -19.38
C LEU A 644 -6.24 9.67 -19.21
N GLY A 645 -5.56 9.13 -18.20
CA GLY A 645 -5.20 7.72 -18.08
C GLY A 645 -6.35 6.76 -17.82
N ALA A 646 -6.61 5.91 -18.80
CA ALA A 646 -7.10 4.55 -18.59
C ALA A 646 -6.12 3.63 -19.33
N ALA A 647 -5.22 2.96 -18.60
CA ALA A 647 -3.94 2.50 -19.15
C ALA A 647 -3.74 0.97 -19.22
N GLU A 648 -4.62 0.13 -18.67
CA GLU A 648 -4.10 -1.10 -18.05
C GLU A 648 -4.69 -2.44 -18.54
N ILE A 649 -5.50 -2.46 -19.61
CA ILE A 649 -5.84 -3.73 -20.30
C ILE A 649 -4.85 -4.03 -21.44
N ARG A 650 -3.63 -3.47 -21.34
CA ARG A 650 -2.52 -3.82 -22.21
C ARG A 650 -2.10 -5.27 -21.89
N HIS A 651 -1.87 -6.08 -22.93
CA HIS A 651 -1.52 -7.51 -22.88
C HIS A 651 -2.68 -8.51 -22.80
N LEU A 652 -3.91 -8.08 -22.51
CA LEU A 652 -5.06 -8.97 -22.65
C LEU A 652 -5.30 -9.34 -24.12
N GLY A 653 -5.06 -8.39 -25.04
CA GLY A 653 -5.19 -8.62 -26.47
C GLY A 653 -4.36 -9.80 -26.96
N LYS A 654 -3.09 -9.90 -26.53
CA LYS A 654 -2.20 -11.03 -26.88
C LYS A 654 -2.70 -12.37 -26.33
N ALA A 655 -3.10 -12.41 -25.07
CA ALA A 655 -3.63 -13.62 -24.46
C ALA A 655 -4.93 -14.08 -25.14
N LEU A 656 -5.86 -13.14 -25.40
CA LEU A 656 -7.10 -13.41 -26.13
C LEU A 656 -6.83 -13.89 -27.55
N TYR A 657 -5.86 -13.28 -28.26
CA TYR A 657 -5.49 -13.69 -29.61
C TYR A 657 -4.95 -15.12 -29.66
N VAL A 658 -4.06 -15.50 -28.72
CA VAL A 658 -3.51 -16.86 -28.64
C VAL A 658 -4.60 -17.89 -28.33
N VAL A 659 -5.48 -17.58 -27.36
CA VAL A 659 -6.62 -18.45 -27.02
C VAL A 659 -7.57 -18.56 -28.22
N TRP A 660 -7.87 -17.44 -28.88
CA TRP A 660 -8.74 -17.43 -30.06
C TRP A 660 -8.16 -18.28 -31.20
N LEU A 661 -6.88 -18.14 -31.53
CA LEU A 661 -6.23 -18.95 -32.57
C LEU A 661 -6.32 -20.46 -32.28
N LYS A 662 -6.28 -20.86 -31.01
CA LYS A 662 -6.40 -22.27 -30.60
C LYS A 662 -7.81 -22.84 -30.83
N PHE A 663 -8.85 -22.04 -30.64
CA PHE A 663 -10.24 -22.52 -30.64
C PHE A 663 -11.10 -22.04 -31.80
N HIS A 664 -10.62 -21.07 -32.59
CA HIS A 664 -11.40 -20.53 -33.70
C HIS A 664 -11.58 -21.53 -34.84
N LYS A 665 -12.73 -21.46 -35.50
CA LYS A 665 -13.08 -22.24 -36.68
C LYS A 665 -12.73 -21.43 -37.93
N LYS A 666 -11.72 -21.88 -38.68
CA LYS A 666 -11.17 -21.13 -39.84
C LYS A 666 -12.16 -20.96 -40.99
N ASP A 667 -13.16 -21.83 -41.07
CA ASP A 667 -14.25 -21.82 -42.06
C ASP A 667 -15.25 -20.68 -41.82
N LEU A 668 -15.41 -20.23 -40.58
CA LEU A 668 -16.35 -19.15 -40.23
C LEU A 668 -15.73 -17.76 -40.44
N GLN A 669 -16.37 -16.92 -41.27
CA GLN A 669 -15.91 -15.56 -41.57
C GLN A 669 -15.77 -14.70 -40.31
N ILE A 670 -16.78 -14.71 -39.44
CA ILE A 670 -16.76 -13.97 -38.18
C ILE A 670 -15.56 -14.35 -37.28
N HIS A 671 -15.14 -15.62 -37.31
CA HIS A 671 -13.97 -16.06 -36.56
C HIS A 671 -12.66 -15.53 -37.13
N ARG A 672 -12.57 -15.39 -38.46
CA ARG A 672 -11.43 -14.76 -39.13
C ARG A 672 -11.38 -13.26 -38.84
N ASP A 673 -12.53 -12.60 -38.82
CA ASP A 673 -12.64 -11.17 -38.52
C ASP A 673 -12.23 -10.88 -37.08
N ILE A 674 -12.71 -11.68 -36.11
CA ILE A 674 -12.29 -11.57 -34.70
C ILE A 674 -10.78 -11.83 -34.56
N ALA A 675 -10.24 -12.84 -35.27
CA ALA A 675 -8.80 -13.11 -35.26
C ALA A 675 -7.99 -11.92 -35.80
N LEU A 676 -8.45 -11.28 -36.88
CA LEU A 676 -7.82 -10.10 -37.46
C LEU A 676 -7.87 -8.91 -36.49
N VAL A 677 -9.02 -8.63 -35.88
CA VAL A 677 -9.16 -7.54 -34.90
C VAL A 677 -8.25 -7.77 -33.69
N LEU A 678 -8.20 -8.99 -33.16
CA LEU A 678 -7.30 -9.33 -32.06
C LEU A 678 -5.82 -9.18 -32.46
N LYS A 679 -5.46 -9.58 -33.68
CA LYS A 679 -4.11 -9.38 -34.24
C LYS A 679 -3.75 -7.89 -34.37
N LEU A 680 -4.68 -7.08 -34.88
CA LEU A 680 -4.50 -5.62 -35.01
C LEU A 680 -4.40 -4.96 -33.63
N ASN A 681 -5.20 -5.37 -32.66
CA ASN A 681 -5.06 -4.91 -31.27
C ASN A 681 -3.68 -5.26 -30.70
N CYS A 682 -3.16 -6.46 -30.94
CA CYS A 682 -1.79 -6.84 -30.55
C CYS A 682 -0.72 -5.96 -31.23
N ALA A 683 -0.92 -5.63 -32.50
CA ALA A 683 -0.02 -4.74 -33.25
C ALA A 683 -0.06 -3.31 -32.71
N MET A 684 -1.25 -2.78 -32.41
CA MET A 684 -1.44 -1.47 -31.79
C MET A 684 -0.78 -1.41 -30.40
N GLU A 685 -0.97 -2.44 -29.56
CA GLU A 685 -0.28 -2.52 -28.27
C GLU A 685 1.24 -2.46 -28.41
N THR A 686 1.79 -3.12 -29.44
CA THR A 686 3.23 -3.13 -29.70
C THR A 686 3.71 -1.74 -30.12
N LEU A 687 2.99 -1.06 -31.01
CA LEU A 687 3.28 0.33 -31.41
C LEU A 687 3.21 1.30 -30.22
N ILE A 688 2.21 1.18 -29.36
CA ILE A 688 2.10 1.99 -28.15
C ILE A 688 3.31 1.78 -27.22
N GLU A 689 3.84 0.56 -27.11
CA GLU A 689 5.01 0.29 -26.28
C GLU A 689 6.30 0.83 -26.89
N ASP A 690 6.52 0.58 -28.19
CA ASP A 690 7.70 1.01 -28.94
C ASP A 690 7.86 2.53 -28.90
N TYR A 691 6.74 3.27 -28.90
CA TYR A 691 6.70 4.74 -28.94
C TYR A 691 6.12 5.36 -27.66
N ARG A 692 6.15 4.67 -26.52
CA ARG A 692 5.52 5.12 -25.26
C ARG A 692 6.04 6.44 -24.69
N THR A 693 7.23 6.86 -25.11
CA THR A 693 7.87 8.13 -24.72
C THR A 693 7.61 9.26 -25.71
N GLU A 694 6.99 8.95 -26.84
CA GLU A 694 6.72 9.90 -27.91
C GLU A 694 5.27 10.42 -27.81
N TYR A 695 5.07 11.68 -28.19
CA TYR A 695 3.76 12.32 -28.12
C TYR A 695 2.81 11.88 -29.25
N SER A 696 3.33 11.25 -30.30
CA SER A 696 2.59 10.72 -31.44
C SER A 696 3.39 9.62 -32.15
N PHE A 697 2.72 8.70 -32.86
CA PHE A 697 3.44 7.71 -33.68
C PHE A 697 4.18 8.35 -34.86
N PRO A 698 5.39 7.88 -35.19
CA PRO A 698 6.06 8.27 -36.42
C PRO A 698 5.20 7.98 -37.66
N PRO A 699 5.27 8.80 -38.73
CA PRO A 699 4.46 8.61 -39.94
C PRO A 699 4.63 7.24 -40.63
N GLU A 700 5.78 6.60 -40.47
CA GLU A 700 6.03 5.24 -40.96
C GLU A 700 5.31 4.18 -40.13
N ALA A 701 5.36 4.31 -38.80
CA ALA A 701 4.67 3.42 -37.87
C ALA A 701 3.14 3.52 -38.00
N ALA A 702 2.61 4.74 -38.18
CA ALA A 702 1.20 4.97 -38.44
C ALA A 702 0.74 4.35 -39.77
N ARG A 703 1.54 4.50 -40.84
CA ARG A 703 1.27 3.88 -42.16
C ARG A 703 1.37 2.37 -42.16
N ARG A 704 2.18 1.79 -41.27
CA ARG A 704 2.27 0.33 -41.11
C ARG A 704 1.05 -0.26 -40.39
N PHE A 705 0.37 0.54 -39.58
CA PHE A 705 -0.82 0.13 -38.84
C PHE A 705 -2.11 0.23 -39.68
N GLN A 706 -2.22 1.27 -40.52
CA GLN A 706 -3.23 1.37 -41.57
C GLN A 706 -3.08 0.22 -42.58
#